data_AF-A0A919SPP1-F1
#
_entry.id   AF-A0A919SPP1-F1
#
_cell.length_a   1.000
_cell.length_b   1.000
_cell.length_c   1.000
_cell.angle_alpha   90.00
_cell.angle_beta   90.00
_cell.angle_gamma   90.00
#
_symmetry.space_group_name_H-M   'P 1'
#
loop_
_entity.id
_entity.type
_entity.pdbx_description
1 polymer ?
#
loop_
_entity_poly.entity_id
_entity_poly.type
_entity_poly.pdbx_seq_one_letter_code
_entity_poly.pdbx_strand_id
1 'polypeptide(L)'
;MDSTPVLSDAVISVLRLAAGRQPAGLPLSTAAVFAALPDVDHRASWERLWLHTGEPRALDLAHYPDDDSRAATHWENISVTAELADALAFLESVRRAYDLPPASTGLLAVALVAAPGCGATRGLTRHGLTPDALLELVQSEILGTTLEALPALTAREDPKAPPEPVPEPVPESVPESVPEAVQGGSGRRRAAWIALSVVSLLGIGLAIRTSPGFNAAPPPAPEVPFRPPALASRMLTTADVTSALGTDMIALQDRPPDSKMWTSNGPLVADTRNAAIVAGWQREWVSTDQARYVLLRSVEVTRPRYHRMFHENCGIETPVPVPAALAAASAGFVDKGDNHAAFCMLSEKGNIGILVSVRMRGASAAEMVPQVAQRLMTRQLSLVGGYVPAPPVVNSQHYAKASIDRWLLLTALILPLVLALPLALVDRATWRRLRRRFRRREAGDPYLVSVDPAARLALSESTALTLFKLAVYVWLLRWIEALPIGLYATAALLLAAFCLMTVAESRILHGTRGRYTPRPFRGLSRLFAVGGLVVTAAFVAGAFLIAGVSLAYAGLGLNPAGPDYQIARIASLGIVAALAVLAGAVIPLMFVRRLAMRRVSQEAQSSPGRHIVLLRSFADDKRRVRARRLDRASIVDRICLRRWERFEEIIATALSTIGPVIALSRPGERLPPALGAVRQQFPMDGWRAGVRDLIRDSALVCMVVGRTESLVIELREVQALGALHKALFLVPPCGRREQRRRLALLSRELGIPWDRMLRATRGTDVLLIMQNAGPERAVIFTARAPDDVGYEAAVHAAVLLTGQPAPATAVVREIMAGFRHRAAGDRPVPSAGPTPPPAVEVYAPGRAPVYVPVYRRWTVMPWLLSSVLTAVVLLVTTFVTGINTHDFPVVTTGQGTATWLAEDDVTGELYAVIDRFGIVKVDPAEKEVKLLGTSNDAVDDLIVHDGVAYGESPVTGVVTAVSLSTHRPLWTARLLPGLRGLALAGDLLVTTVPGRREVIAVSARDGRQVGKRTVAGIPWGVTVSGDRFVVPLVDRGKIVSLSTRDLTPAGTVATVTGPQQVVAQGPVLWVLAPTQDRVVRHQSGTVAPGGQLLLSDPGALVAASNGWFAVQGHERVTLVSATGLLVRVPLPYTGVTSMCVTRAGHLFVGVEGSVAQLH
;
A
#
# COMPACT_ATOMS: atom_id res chain seq x y z
N MET A 1 -12.07 62.49 -15.16
CA MET A 1 -12.24 61.48 -14.10
C MET A 1 -13.57 60.80 -14.38
N ASP A 2 -13.55 59.67 -15.10
CA ASP A 2 -14.76 58.91 -15.51
C ASP A 2 -14.53 57.39 -15.36
N SER A 3 -13.74 56.97 -14.36
CA SER A 3 -13.59 55.55 -14.03
C SER A 3 -14.25 55.26 -12.70
N THR A 4 -15.54 54.90 -12.73
CA THR A 4 -16.17 54.22 -11.60
C THR A 4 -15.37 52.94 -11.29
N PRO A 5 -14.99 52.69 -10.03
CA PRO A 5 -14.21 51.50 -9.68
C PRO A 5 -15.01 50.24 -10.01
N VAL A 6 -14.33 49.21 -10.52
CA VAL A 6 -14.98 47.92 -10.81
C VAL A 6 -15.12 47.13 -9.50
N LEU A 7 -16.24 47.34 -8.81
CA LEU A 7 -16.56 46.75 -7.52
C LEU A 7 -17.25 45.38 -7.68
N SER A 8 -17.05 44.46 -6.74
CA SER A 8 -17.83 43.22 -6.67
C SER A 8 -19.23 43.46 -6.09
N ASP A 9 -20.18 42.58 -6.41
CA ASP A 9 -21.56 42.64 -5.86
C ASP A 9 -21.57 42.68 -4.31
N ALA A 10 -20.61 42.00 -3.68
CA ALA A 10 -20.44 42.02 -2.23
C ALA A 10 -20.03 43.40 -1.71
N VAL A 11 -19.10 44.08 -2.39
CA VAL A 11 -18.68 45.45 -2.02
C VAL A 11 -19.81 46.46 -2.25
N ILE A 12 -20.56 46.33 -3.35
CA ILE A 12 -21.75 47.17 -3.60
C ILE A 12 -22.78 46.97 -2.49
N SER A 13 -22.99 45.72 -2.05
CA SER A 13 -23.90 45.39 -0.94
C SER A 13 -23.45 46.01 0.38
N VAL A 14 -22.15 46.02 0.68
CA VAL A 14 -21.58 46.68 1.87
C VAL A 14 -21.85 48.19 1.85
N LEU A 15 -21.58 48.85 0.72
CA LEU A 15 -21.79 50.30 0.59
C LEU A 15 -23.27 50.68 0.75
N ARG A 16 -24.19 49.91 0.15
CA ARG A 16 -25.63 50.12 0.31
C ARG A 16 -26.12 49.83 1.73
N LEU A 17 -25.59 48.80 2.38
CA LEU A 17 -25.91 48.47 3.77
C LEU A 17 -25.43 49.57 4.73
N ALA A 18 -24.22 50.09 4.51
CA ALA A 18 -23.67 51.19 5.30
C ALA A 18 -24.48 52.47 5.11
N ALA A 19 -24.87 52.79 3.88
CA ALA A 19 -25.74 53.93 3.57
C ALA A 19 -27.14 53.82 4.20
N GLY A 20 -27.74 52.63 4.20
CA GLY A 20 -29.04 52.39 4.83
C GLY A 20 -29.04 52.50 6.36
N ARG A 21 -27.85 52.45 7.00
CA ARG A 21 -27.67 52.60 8.45
C ARG A 21 -27.31 54.02 8.88
N GLN A 22 -26.96 54.90 7.94
CA GLN A 22 -26.63 56.29 8.21
C GLN A 22 -27.90 57.14 8.39
N PRO A 23 -27.91 58.12 9.33
CA PRO A 23 -28.99 59.10 9.43
C PRO A 23 -29.14 59.93 8.14
N ALA A 24 -30.38 60.25 7.77
CA ALA A 24 -30.66 61.00 6.54
C ALA A 24 -29.97 62.36 6.52
N GLY A 25 -29.16 62.63 5.48
CA GLY A 25 -28.48 63.91 5.25
C GLY A 25 -27.00 63.95 5.62
N LEU A 26 -26.42 62.87 6.17
CA LEU A 26 -24.98 62.76 6.43
C LEU A 26 -24.25 61.98 5.31
N PRO A 27 -23.04 62.41 4.91
CA PRO A 27 -22.22 61.66 3.95
C PRO A 27 -21.66 60.39 4.57
N LEU A 28 -21.53 59.35 3.75
CA LEU A 28 -20.99 58.05 4.16
C LEU A 28 -19.48 58.15 4.42
N SER A 29 -19.04 57.77 5.63
CA SER A 29 -17.64 57.81 6.06
C SER A 29 -16.92 56.47 5.90
N THR A 30 -15.58 56.48 5.94
CA THR A 30 -14.77 55.24 5.90
C THR A 30 -15.11 54.29 7.06
N ALA A 31 -15.37 54.82 8.25
CA ALA A 31 -15.70 54.04 9.45
C ALA A 31 -17.08 53.36 9.34
N ALA A 32 -18.07 54.04 8.77
CA ALA A 32 -19.39 53.50 8.52
C ALA A 32 -19.35 52.32 7.54
N VAL A 33 -18.55 52.43 6.47
CA VAL A 33 -18.36 51.34 5.49
C VAL A 33 -17.61 50.17 6.13
N PHE A 34 -16.57 50.44 6.92
CA PHE A 34 -15.80 49.39 7.59
C PHE A 34 -16.66 48.60 8.59
N ALA A 35 -17.52 49.29 9.35
CA ALA A 35 -18.42 48.67 10.32
C ALA A 35 -19.48 47.76 9.67
N ALA A 36 -19.80 47.95 8.40
CA ALA A 36 -20.77 47.12 7.65
C ALA A 36 -20.15 45.88 6.99
N LEU A 37 -18.81 45.80 6.86
CA LEU A 37 -18.12 44.69 6.21
C LEU A 37 -18.41 43.29 6.81
N PRO A 38 -18.43 43.08 8.15
CA PRO A 38 -18.62 41.76 8.74
C PRO A 38 -20.03 41.19 8.52
N ASP A 39 -21.01 42.07 8.31
CA ASP A 39 -22.40 41.69 8.09
C ASP A 39 -22.64 41.17 6.66
N VAL A 40 -21.70 41.41 5.73
CA VAL A 40 -21.75 40.92 4.35
C VAL A 40 -20.70 39.85 4.07
N ASP A 41 -19.53 39.94 4.70
CA ASP A 41 -18.42 38.99 4.52
C ASP A 41 -18.28 38.03 5.71
N HIS A 42 -19.08 36.96 5.71
CA HIS A 42 -18.99 35.90 6.73
C HIS A 42 -17.80 34.93 6.53
N ARG A 43 -17.01 35.07 5.46
CA ARG A 43 -15.91 34.14 5.15
C ARG A 43 -14.57 34.59 5.75
N ALA A 44 -14.40 35.88 6.01
CA ALA A 44 -13.19 36.42 6.63
C ALA A 44 -13.19 36.24 8.16
N SER A 45 -11.99 36.15 8.76
CA SER A 45 -11.80 35.88 10.19
C SER A 45 -11.95 37.14 11.06
N TRP A 46 -13.08 37.86 10.96
CA TRP A 46 -13.32 39.13 11.67
C TRP A 46 -13.16 39.04 13.19
N GLU A 47 -13.56 37.93 13.80
CA GLU A 47 -13.40 37.70 15.24
C GLU A 47 -11.95 37.85 15.72
N ARG A 48 -10.97 37.49 14.88
CA ARG A 48 -9.54 37.65 15.21
C ARG A 48 -9.09 39.10 15.17
N LEU A 49 -9.66 39.91 14.27
CA LEU A 49 -9.41 41.35 14.27
C LEU A 49 -10.01 41.98 15.55
N TRP A 50 -11.20 41.54 15.97
CA TRP A 50 -11.89 42.05 17.16
C TRP A 50 -11.18 41.72 18.48
N LEU A 51 -10.41 40.62 18.54
CA LEU A 51 -9.51 40.37 19.68
C LEU A 51 -8.49 41.47 19.90
N HIS A 52 -8.12 42.21 18.84
CA HIS A 52 -7.09 43.24 18.87
C HIS A 52 -7.65 44.67 18.91
N THR A 53 -8.77 44.92 18.22
CA THR A 53 -9.35 46.28 18.13
C THR A 53 -10.59 46.48 18.98
N GLY A 54 -11.30 45.40 19.35
CA GLY A 54 -12.67 45.44 19.87
C GLY A 54 -13.71 45.28 18.75
N GLU A 55 -14.93 44.86 19.11
CA GLU A 55 -16.03 44.67 18.14
C GLU A 55 -16.62 46.02 17.69
N PRO A 56 -16.91 46.23 16.38
CA PRO A 56 -17.35 47.53 15.85
C PRO A 56 -18.55 48.17 16.54
N ARG A 57 -19.51 47.35 17.02
CA ARG A 57 -20.70 47.84 17.75
C ARG A 57 -20.34 48.35 19.14
N ALA A 58 -19.41 47.69 19.84
CA ALA A 58 -18.93 48.13 21.14
C ALA A 58 -18.08 49.41 21.05
N LEU A 59 -17.44 49.64 19.89
CA LEU A 59 -16.62 50.82 19.62
C LEU A 59 -17.42 52.03 19.09
N ASP A 60 -18.71 51.86 18.82
CA ASP A 60 -19.54 52.81 18.07
C ASP A 60 -18.88 53.26 16.73
N LEU A 61 -18.21 52.31 16.06
CA LEU A 61 -17.35 52.61 14.92
C LEU A 61 -18.11 53.23 13.74
N ALA A 62 -19.39 52.88 13.57
CA ALA A 62 -20.20 53.37 12.47
C ALA A 62 -20.45 54.89 12.49
N HIS A 63 -20.35 55.52 13.67
CA HIS A 63 -20.52 56.96 13.85
C HIS A 63 -19.19 57.72 13.98
N TYR A 64 -18.07 57.03 13.78
CA TYR A 64 -16.75 57.66 13.87
C TYR A 64 -16.50 58.54 12.64
N PRO A 65 -16.21 59.85 12.81
CA PRO A 65 -16.08 60.76 11.69
C PRO A 65 -14.74 60.60 10.96
N ASP A 66 -14.77 60.83 9.65
CA ASP A 66 -13.55 61.16 8.89
C ASP A 66 -13.08 62.59 9.25
N ASP A 67 -11.89 63.00 8.82
CA ASP A 67 -11.36 64.34 9.14
C ASP A 67 -12.13 65.45 8.40
N ASP A 68 -12.52 65.21 7.15
CA ASP A 68 -13.46 66.04 6.40
C ASP A 68 -14.85 65.39 6.30
N SER A 69 -15.70 65.72 7.28
CA SER A 69 -17.09 65.25 7.34
C SER A 69 -18.01 65.87 6.28
N ARG A 70 -17.51 66.71 5.35
CA ARG A 70 -18.31 67.31 4.28
C ARG A 70 -18.48 66.32 3.13
N ALA A 71 -19.63 66.40 2.45
CA ALA A 71 -19.85 65.64 1.23
C ALA A 71 -18.90 66.13 0.13
N ALA A 72 -17.96 65.29 -0.29
CA ALA A 72 -16.99 65.63 -1.33
C ALA A 72 -17.50 65.20 -2.71
N THR A 73 -18.08 64.00 -2.80
CA THR A 73 -18.58 63.43 -4.06
C THR A 73 -19.81 62.55 -3.84
N HIS A 74 -20.39 61.99 -4.91
CA HIS A 74 -21.50 61.04 -4.83
C HIS A 74 -21.14 59.70 -5.48
N TRP A 75 -21.51 58.59 -4.86
CA TRP A 75 -21.45 57.23 -5.41
C TRP A 75 -22.87 56.66 -5.49
N GLU A 76 -23.37 56.32 -6.69
CA GLU A 76 -24.78 55.87 -6.91
C GLU A 76 -25.84 56.77 -6.23
N ASN A 77 -25.69 58.11 -6.29
CA ASN A 77 -26.51 59.13 -5.62
C ASN A 77 -26.37 59.22 -4.08
N ILE A 78 -25.43 58.50 -3.48
CA ILE A 78 -25.13 58.55 -2.04
C ILE A 78 -23.95 59.51 -1.84
N SER A 79 -24.12 60.53 -1.01
CA SER A 79 -23.03 61.44 -0.65
C SER A 79 -21.95 60.70 0.15
N VAL A 80 -20.69 60.85 -0.22
CA VAL A 80 -19.52 60.25 0.45
C VAL A 80 -18.53 61.32 0.90
N THR A 81 -17.79 61.05 1.99
CA THR A 81 -16.69 61.91 2.47
C THR A 81 -15.51 61.92 1.50
N ALA A 82 -14.60 62.90 1.63
CA ALA A 82 -13.39 62.98 0.81
C ALA A 82 -12.51 61.75 1.00
N GLU A 83 -12.33 61.32 2.25
CA GLU A 83 -11.50 60.18 2.63
C GLU A 83 -12.07 58.85 2.13
N LEU A 84 -13.40 58.71 2.07
CA LEU A 84 -14.01 57.52 1.46
C LEU A 84 -13.83 57.53 -0.06
N ALA A 85 -13.92 58.69 -0.71
CA ALA A 85 -13.64 58.80 -2.14
C ALA A 85 -12.18 58.44 -2.46
N ASP A 86 -11.22 58.92 -1.65
CA ASP A 86 -9.80 58.60 -1.77
C ASP A 86 -9.54 57.11 -1.50
N ALA A 87 -10.19 56.51 -0.50
CA ALA A 87 -10.09 55.07 -0.24
C ALA A 87 -10.60 54.23 -1.43
N LEU A 88 -11.67 54.64 -2.11
CA LEU A 88 -12.18 53.96 -3.30
C LEU A 88 -11.28 54.16 -4.52
N ALA A 89 -10.64 55.33 -4.67
CA ALA A 89 -9.64 55.57 -5.71
C ALA A 89 -8.36 54.74 -5.48
N PHE A 90 -7.92 54.66 -4.22
CA PHE A 90 -6.81 53.83 -3.80
C PHE A 90 -7.09 52.34 -4.04
N LEU A 91 -8.32 51.88 -3.76
CA LEU A 91 -8.77 50.52 -4.03
C LEU A 91 -8.59 50.14 -5.51
N GLU A 92 -8.97 51.02 -6.44
CA GLU A 92 -8.80 50.79 -7.88
C GLU A 92 -7.32 50.83 -8.29
N SER A 93 -6.51 51.70 -7.68
CA SER A 93 -5.06 51.75 -7.90
C SER A 93 -4.38 50.45 -7.45
N VAL A 94 -4.77 49.90 -6.30
CA VAL A 94 -4.30 48.59 -5.83
C VAL A 94 -4.78 47.48 -6.77
N ARG A 95 -6.05 47.49 -7.17
CA ARG A 95 -6.60 46.48 -8.09
C ARG A 95 -5.82 46.45 -9.41
N ARG A 96 -5.53 47.62 -10.00
CA ARG A 96 -4.75 47.75 -11.24
C ARG A 96 -3.29 47.35 -11.06
N ALA A 97 -2.65 47.78 -9.96
CA ALA A 97 -1.25 47.46 -9.68
C ALA A 97 -0.99 45.95 -9.52
N TYR A 98 -2.00 45.21 -9.05
CA TYR A 98 -1.92 43.78 -8.80
C TYR A 98 -2.73 42.91 -9.78
N ASP A 99 -3.33 43.50 -10.83
CA ASP A 99 -4.17 42.83 -11.84
C ASP A 99 -5.25 41.93 -11.23
N LEU A 100 -5.97 42.46 -10.24
CA LEU A 100 -6.97 41.72 -9.47
C LEU A 100 -8.36 41.77 -10.15
N PRO A 101 -9.18 40.69 -10.00
CA PRO A 101 -10.61 40.69 -10.37
C PRO A 101 -11.40 41.77 -9.59
N PRO A 102 -12.72 41.98 -9.83
CA PRO A 102 -13.49 43.03 -9.17
C PRO A 102 -13.24 43.08 -7.66
N ALA A 103 -13.09 44.29 -7.11
CA ALA A 103 -12.58 44.49 -5.77
C ALA A 103 -13.37 43.70 -4.72
N SER A 104 -12.69 42.85 -3.96
CA SER A 104 -13.29 42.06 -2.87
C SER A 104 -13.45 42.88 -1.59
N THR A 105 -14.29 42.39 -0.68
CA THR A 105 -14.50 42.96 0.67
C THR A 105 -13.20 43.08 1.46
N GLY A 106 -12.30 42.09 1.37
CA GLY A 106 -10.98 42.16 2.00
C GLY A 106 -10.06 43.22 1.39
N LEU A 107 -10.16 43.47 0.07
CA LEU A 107 -9.38 44.55 -0.56
C LEU A 107 -9.94 45.92 -0.19
N LEU A 108 -11.26 46.03 -0.08
CA LEU A 108 -11.93 47.23 0.46
C LEU A 108 -11.52 47.49 1.91
N ALA A 109 -11.47 46.47 2.76
CA ALA A 109 -11.01 46.58 4.15
C ALA A 109 -9.59 47.16 4.23
N VAL A 110 -8.67 46.70 3.36
CA VAL A 110 -7.31 47.24 3.25
C VAL A 110 -7.32 48.69 2.81
N ALA A 111 -8.14 49.06 1.82
CA ALA A 111 -8.20 50.44 1.34
C ALA A 111 -8.77 51.40 2.40
N LEU A 112 -9.80 50.98 3.14
CA LEU A 112 -10.43 51.78 4.19
C LEU A 112 -9.52 52.04 5.39
N VAL A 113 -8.48 51.23 5.62
CA VAL A 113 -7.52 51.41 6.72
C VAL A 113 -6.10 51.75 6.25
N ALA A 114 -5.93 52.00 4.94
CA ALA A 114 -4.61 52.27 4.35
C ALA A 114 -4.08 53.66 4.75
N ALA A 115 -4.96 54.63 4.94
CA ALA A 115 -4.61 55.97 5.37
C ALA A 115 -4.67 56.09 6.91
N PRO A 116 -3.63 56.62 7.58
CA PRO A 116 -3.65 56.81 9.03
C PRO A 116 -4.71 57.79 9.53
N GLY A 117 -5.13 58.74 8.69
CA GLY A 117 -6.07 59.82 9.05
C GLY A 117 -7.56 59.49 8.90
N CYS A 118 -7.93 58.40 8.21
CA CYS A 118 -9.34 58.10 8.00
C CYS A 118 -10.05 57.62 9.28
N GLY A 119 -11.36 57.85 9.35
CA GLY A 119 -12.20 57.51 10.50
C GLY A 119 -12.13 56.03 10.89
N ALA A 120 -12.04 55.12 9.91
CA ALA A 120 -11.91 53.68 10.18
C ALA A 120 -10.62 53.35 10.94
N THR A 121 -9.46 53.85 10.49
CA THR A 121 -8.17 53.63 11.16
C THR A 121 -8.17 54.24 12.55
N ARG A 122 -8.64 55.48 12.70
CA ARG A 122 -8.67 56.16 14.01
C ARG A 122 -9.59 55.47 15.02
N GLY A 123 -10.76 55.03 14.59
CA GLY A 123 -11.69 54.28 15.43
C GLY A 123 -11.10 52.94 15.91
N LEU A 124 -10.43 52.20 15.02
CA LEU A 124 -9.89 50.86 15.33
C LEU A 124 -8.57 50.89 16.12
N THR A 125 -7.79 51.97 16.02
CA THR A 125 -6.51 52.14 16.73
C THR A 125 -6.65 52.70 18.15
N ARG A 126 -7.87 53.08 18.57
CA ARG A 126 -8.16 53.74 19.86
C ARG A 126 -7.63 52.99 21.11
N HIS A 127 -7.49 51.67 21.03
CA HIS A 127 -7.03 50.82 22.13
C HIS A 127 -5.52 50.50 22.11
N GLY A 128 -4.70 51.34 21.46
CA GLY A 128 -3.24 51.27 21.53
C GLY A 128 -2.58 50.45 20.43
N LEU A 129 -3.31 50.16 19.35
CA LEU A 129 -2.78 49.49 18.17
C LEU A 129 -2.22 50.53 17.19
N THR A 130 -1.03 50.32 16.63
CA THR A 130 -0.48 51.25 15.63
C THR A 130 -1.16 51.08 14.27
N PRO A 131 -1.30 52.14 13.45
CA PRO A 131 -1.89 52.04 12.10
C PRO A 131 -1.22 50.98 11.22
N ASP A 132 0.11 50.86 11.28
CA ASP A 132 0.86 49.83 10.54
C ASP A 132 0.51 48.41 11.01
N ALA A 133 0.36 48.21 12.32
CA ALA A 133 -0.04 46.91 12.87
C ALA A 133 -1.48 46.55 12.49
N LEU A 134 -2.38 47.54 12.43
CA LEU A 134 -3.76 47.35 11.97
C LEU A 134 -3.78 46.91 10.51
N LEU A 135 -3.01 47.59 9.65
CA LEU A 135 -2.92 47.27 8.23
C LEU A 135 -2.29 45.89 7.98
N GLU A 136 -1.32 45.47 8.80
CA GLU A 136 -0.76 44.11 8.75
C GLU A 136 -1.81 43.06 9.15
N LEU A 137 -2.56 43.29 10.23
CA LEU A 137 -3.63 42.39 10.71
C LEU A 137 -4.76 42.25 9.69
N VAL A 138 -5.22 43.35 9.08
CA VAL A 138 -6.26 43.31 8.04
C VAL A 138 -5.76 42.55 6.81
N GLN A 139 -4.49 42.72 6.42
CA GLN A 139 -3.91 41.95 5.32
C GLN A 139 -3.77 40.44 5.65
N SER A 140 -3.38 40.08 6.87
CA SER A 140 -3.18 38.67 7.24
C SER A 140 -4.49 37.93 7.52
N GLU A 141 -5.41 38.54 8.27
CA GLU A 141 -6.61 37.86 8.79
C GLU A 141 -7.85 38.06 7.90
N ILE A 142 -7.98 39.22 7.22
CA ILE A 142 -9.14 39.52 6.37
C ILE A 142 -8.82 39.26 4.89
N LEU A 143 -7.73 39.82 4.37
CA LEU A 143 -7.33 39.59 2.97
C LEU A 143 -6.67 38.21 2.77
N GLY A 144 -6.10 37.62 3.82
CA GLY A 144 -5.42 36.31 3.76
C GLY A 144 -4.08 36.31 3.03
N THR A 145 -3.57 37.49 2.64
CA THR A 145 -2.28 37.67 1.96
C THR A 145 -1.72 39.07 2.20
N THR A 146 -0.39 39.19 2.22
CA THR A 146 0.30 40.47 2.35
C THR A 146 0.67 41.05 0.98
N LEU A 147 0.40 42.34 0.77
CA LEU A 147 0.70 43.07 -0.45
C LEU A 147 2.04 43.82 -0.29
N GLU A 148 3.13 43.23 -0.79
CA GLU A 148 4.52 43.68 -0.53
C GLU A 148 4.90 45.08 -1.10
N ALA A 149 4.02 45.76 -1.86
CA ALA A 149 4.25 47.10 -2.42
C ALA A 149 3.18 48.15 -2.06
N LEU A 150 2.36 47.92 -1.03
CA LEU A 150 1.34 48.87 -0.59
C LEU A 150 1.91 50.26 -0.18
N PRO A 151 3.03 50.36 0.58
CA PRO A 151 3.59 51.65 1.01
C PRO A 151 4.06 52.55 -0.15
N ALA A 152 4.42 51.95 -1.29
CA ALA A 152 4.83 52.70 -2.48
C ALA A 152 3.62 53.24 -3.26
N LEU A 153 2.43 52.68 -3.05
CA LEU A 153 1.18 53.15 -3.65
C LEU A 153 0.55 54.26 -2.80
N THR A 154 0.64 54.18 -1.47
CA THR A 154 0.18 55.26 -0.56
C THR A 154 1.07 56.50 -0.61
N ALA A 155 2.37 56.36 -0.90
CA ALA A 155 3.31 57.49 -1.01
C ALA A 155 3.18 58.30 -2.33
N ARG A 156 2.34 57.86 -3.27
CA ARG A 156 2.29 58.42 -4.63
C ARG A 156 1.28 59.56 -4.81
N GLU A 157 0.55 59.93 -3.76
CA GLU A 157 -0.41 61.05 -3.75
C GLU A 157 0.07 62.17 -2.82
N ASP A 158 0.98 63.00 -3.32
CA ASP A 158 1.19 64.35 -2.80
C ASP A 158 0.86 65.32 -3.96
N PRO A 159 -0.27 66.05 -3.94
CA PRO A 159 -0.84 66.69 -5.14
C PRO A 159 -0.14 67.99 -5.60
N LYS A 160 1.14 68.21 -5.26
CA LYS A 160 1.84 69.49 -5.51
C LYS A 160 3.16 69.45 -6.31
N ALA A 161 3.40 68.44 -7.14
CA ALA A 161 4.54 68.44 -8.07
C ALA A 161 4.10 68.70 -9.52
N PRO A 162 4.71 69.64 -10.27
CA PRO A 162 4.39 69.86 -11.68
C PRO A 162 4.83 68.65 -12.53
N PRO A 163 4.12 68.33 -13.64
CA PRO A 163 4.39 67.12 -14.41
C PRO A 163 5.67 67.29 -15.23
N GLU A 164 6.62 66.35 -15.05
CA GLU A 164 7.72 66.15 -15.98
C GLU A 164 7.23 65.62 -17.34
N PRO A 165 7.94 65.93 -18.44
CA PRO A 165 7.44 65.67 -19.78
C PRO A 165 7.43 64.17 -20.10
N VAL A 166 6.34 63.75 -20.71
CA VAL A 166 6.15 62.42 -21.31
C VAL A 166 7.22 62.21 -22.40
N PRO A 167 7.99 61.12 -22.42
CA PRO A 167 8.82 60.82 -23.57
C PRO A 167 7.92 60.32 -24.71
N GLU A 168 8.06 60.96 -25.88
CA GLU A 168 7.49 60.53 -27.14
C GLU A 168 7.79 59.05 -27.45
N PRO A 169 6.90 58.37 -28.20
CA PRO A 169 7.14 57.00 -28.61
C PRO A 169 8.30 56.95 -29.60
N VAL A 170 9.39 56.28 -29.19
CA VAL A 170 10.51 55.96 -30.09
C VAL A 170 9.98 55.12 -31.26
N PRO A 171 10.23 55.51 -32.52
CA PRO A 171 9.76 54.76 -33.67
C PRO A 171 10.45 53.41 -33.75
N GLU A 172 9.62 52.41 -34.01
CA GLU A 172 9.97 51.02 -34.23
C GLU A 172 10.74 50.90 -35.56
N SER A 173 12.07 51.02 -35.53
CA SER A 173 12.95 50.47 -36.57
C SER A 173 14.43 50.68 -36.23
N VAL A 174 15.13 49.59 -35.88
CA VAL A 174 16.51 49.21 -36.27
C VAL A 174 16.72 47.76 -35.77
N PRO A 175 17.36 46.86 -36.55
CA PRO A 175 17.05 45.44 -36.56
C PRO A 175 17.83 44.67 -35.48
N GLU A 176 17.12 43.95 -34.60
CA GLU A 176 17.73 42.96 -33.71
C GLU A 176 17.62 41.56 -34.33
N SER A 177 18.17 41.39 -35.54
CA SER A 177 18.47 40.07 -36.08
C SER A 177 19.79 39.56 -35.48
N VAL A 178 19.74 39.14 -34.21
CA VAL A 178 20.61 38.03 -33.78
C VAL A 178 19.95 36.77 -34.34
N PRO A 179 20.65 35.95 -35.14
CA PRO A 179 20.00 34.93 -35.96
C PRO A 179 19.19 33.94 -35.12
N GLU A 180 17.89 33.83 -35.42
CA GLU A 180 16.97 32.77 -34.95
C GLU A 180 17.54 31.35 -35.14
N ALA A 181 18.54 31.19 -36.01
CA ALA A 181 19.22 29.92 -36.28
C ALA A 181 19.92 29.30 -35.06
N VAL A 182 20.32 30.06 -34.04
CA VAL A 182 21.12 29.52 -32.92
C VAL A 182 20.24 29.03 -31.74
N GLN A 183 19.14 29.73 -31.41
CA GLN A 183 18.23 29.30 -30.32
C GLN A 183 17.36 28.07 -30.67
N GLY A 184 17.18 27.76 -31.95
CA GLY A 184 16.34 26.65 -32.41
C GLY A 184 16.86 25.25 -32.05
N GLY A 185 18.18 25.06 -31.92
CA GLY A 185 18.79 23.74 -31.72
C GLY A 185 18.51 23.13 -30.33
N SER A 186 18.60 23.93 -29.27
CA SER A 186 18.38 23.48 -27.89
C SER A 186 16.89 23.25 -27.59
N GLY A 187 16.02 24.08 -28.16
CA GLY A 187 14.56 23.95 -28.10
C GLY A 187 14.06 22.67 -28.77
N ARG A 188 14.51 22.40 -30.01
CA ARG A 188 14.17 21.17 -30.76
C ARG A 188 14.65 19.91 -30.03
N ARG A 189 15.87 19.90 -29.50
CA ARG A 189 16.38 18.78 -28.69
C ARG A 189 15.54 18.52 -27.44
N ARG A 190 15.10 19.57 -26.75
CA ARG A 190 14.23 19.43 -25.57
C ARG A 190 12.85 18.87 -25.96
N ALA A 191 12.27 19.35 -27.05
CA ALA A 191 10.99 18.85 -27.55
C ALA A 191 11.07 17.35 -27.89
N ALA A 192 12.16 16.91 -28.51
CA ALA A 192 12.40 15.48 -28.80
C ALA A 192 12.41 14.61 -27.53
N TRP A 193 13.06 15.04 -26.44
CA TRP A 193 13.05 14.30 -25.17
C TRP A 193 11.67 14.28 -24.50
N ILE A 194 10.90 15.37 -24.61
CA ILE A 194 9.52 15.40 -24.12
C ILE A 194 8.64 14.45 -24.93
N ALA A 195 8.77 14.45 -26.27
CA ALA A 195 8.06 13.52 -27.14
C ALA A 195 8.38 12.06 -26.77
N LEU A 196 9.65 11.71 -26.55
CA LEU A 196 10.05 10.38 -26.10
C LEU A 196 9.41 10.00 -24.74
N SER A 197 9.31 10.95 -23.81
CA SER A 197 8.66 10.73 -22.51
C SER A 197 7.17 10.42 -22.66
N VAL A 198 6.46 11.18 -23.50
CA VAL A 198 5.03 10.98 -23.78
C VAL A 198 4.80 9.65 -24.49
N VAL A 199 5.58 9.34 -25.53
CA VAL A 199 5.51 8.05 -26.24
C VAL A 199 5.76 6.87 -25.30
N SER A 200 6.74 6.99 -24.39
CA SER A 200 7.02 5.94 -23.41
C SER A 200 5.85 5.71 -22.44
N LEU A 201 5.20 6.79 -21.96
CA LEU A 201 4.03 6.68 -21.08
C LEU A 201 2.82 6.06 -21.79
N LEU A 202 2.54 6.47 -23.02
CA LEU A 202 1.49 5.87 -23.84
C LEU A 202 1.79 4.39 -24.12
N GLY A 203 3.05 4.07 -24.42
CA GLY A 203 3.51 2.69 -24.63
C GLY A 203 3.35 1.81 -23.39
N ILE A 204 3.61 2.33 -22.18
CA ILE A 204 3.34 1.63 -20.91
C ILE A 204 1.83 1.39 -20.75
N GLY A 205 1.00 2.42 -20.93
CA GLY A 205 -0.45 2.29 -20.81
C GLY A 205 -1.05 1.27 -21.79
N LEU A 206 -0.56 1.25 -23.04
CA LEU A 206 -0.96 0.29 -24.06
C LEU A 206 -0.54 -1.14 -23.69
N ALA A 207 0.68 -1.33 -23.19
CA ALA A 207 1.16 -2.65 -22.76
C ALA A 207 0.33 -3.22 -21.60
N ILE A 208 -0.05 -2.37 -20.61
CA ILE A 208 -0.94 -2.77 -19.52
C ILE A 208 -2.31 -3.18 -20.05
N ARG A 209 -2.94 -2.32 -20.88
CA ARG A 209 -4.28 -2.56 -21.42
C ARG A 209 -4.35 -3.82 -22.30
N THR A 210 -3.25 -4.18 -22.95
CA THR A 210 -3.17 -5.34 -23.84
C THR A 210 -2.61 -6.60 -23.17
N SER A 211 -2.24 -6.54 -21.88
CA SER A 211 -1.74 -7.71 -21.14
C SER A 211 -2.89 -8.71 -20.88
N PRO A 212 -2.76 -9.98 -21.29
CA PRO A 212 -3.71 -11.03 -20.94
C PRO A 212 -3.75 -11.25 -19.43
N GLY A 213 -2.62 -11.11 -18.73
CA GLY A 213 -2.56 -11.26 -17.27
C GLY A 213 -3.42 -10.22 -16.56
N PHE A 214 -3.36 -8.96 -16.99
CA PHE A 214 -4.16 -7.88 -16.39
C PHE A 214 -5.66 -8.03 -16.69
N ASN A 215 -6.02 -8.58 -17.86
CA ASN A 215 -7.40 -8.77 -18.29
C ASN A 215 -7.99 -10.15 -17.96
N ALA A 216 -7.21 -11.06 -17.37
CA ALA A 216 -7.66 -12.41 -17.09
C ALA A 216 -8.71 -12.40 -15.96
N ALA A 217 -9.85 -13.03 -16.24
CA ALA A 217 -10.84 -13.32 -15.22
C ALA A 217 -10.27 -14.32 -14.19
N PRO A 218 -10.64 -14.20 -12.91
CA PRO A 218 -10.37 -15.26 -11.94
C PRO A 218 -11.03 -16.57 -12.41
N PRO A 219 -10.48 -17.73 -12.01
CA PRO A 219 -11.09 -19.02 -12.35
C PRO A 219 -12.53 -19.05 -11.81
N PRO A 220 -13.49 -19.61 -12.56
CA PRO A 220 -14.87 -19.73 -12.11
C PRO A 220 -14.94 -20.63 -10.87
N ALA A 221 -15.74 -20.22 -9.89
CA ALA A 221 -16.04 -21.06 -8.74
C ALA A 221 -16.85 -22.30 -9.19
N PRO A 222 -16.71 -23.46 -8.52
CA PRO A 222 -17.57 -24.61 -8.76
C PRO A 222 -19.03 -24.21 -8.61
N GLU A 223 -19.84 -24.47 -9.63
CA GLU A 223 -21.28 -24.22 -9.57
C GLU A 223 -21.95 -25.27 -8.69
N VAL A 224 -22.65 -24.80 -7.65
CA VAL A 224 -23.49 -25.63 -6.76
C VAL A 224 -24.97 -25.32 -7.09
N PRO A 225 -25.87 -26.31 -7.17
CA PRO A 225 -25.64 -27.74 -6.99
C PRO A 225 -24.79 -28.35 -8.11
N PHE A 226 -23.92 -29.30 -7.75
CA PHE A 226 -23.03 -29.94 -8.71
C PHE A 226 -23.84 -30.76 -9.71
N ARG A 227 -23.58 -30.56 -11.00
CA ARG A 227 -24.21 -31.36 -12.05
C ARG A 227 -23.47 -32.69 -12.17
N PRO A 228 -24.14 -33.84 -12.01
CA PRO A 228 -23.49 -35.14 -12.13
C PRO A 228 -23.01 -35.35 -13.57
N PRO A 229 -21.73 -35.72 -13.77
CA PRO A 229 -21.20 -36.03 -15.10
C PRO A 229 -21.78 -37.37 -15.62
N ALA A 230 -21.64 -37.64 -16.92
CA ALA A 230 -22.04 -38.92 -17.51
C ALA A 230 -21.43 -40.13 -16.77
N LEU A 231 -20.19 -39.98 -16.27
CA LEU A 231 -19.50 -40.97 -15.44
C LEU A 231 -20.30 -41.37 -14.18
N ALA A 232 -20.97 -40.42 -13.53
CA ALA A 232 -21.72 -40.67 -12.29
C ALA A 232 -22.90 -41.63 -12.51
N SER A 233 -23.48 -41.65 -13.71
CA SER A 233 -24.55 -42.59 -14.07
C SER A 233 -24.06 -44.04 -14.23
N ARG A 234 -22.73 -44.24 -14.35
CA ARG A 234 -22.08 -45.55 -14.49
C ARG A 234 -21.40 -46.02 -13.20
N MET A 235 -21.70 -45.38 -12.07
CA MET A 235 -21.21 -45.78 -10.76
C MET A 235 -22.22 -46.66 -10.02
N LEU A 236 -21.72 -47.54 -9.14
CA LEU A 236 -22.53 -48.39 -8.27
C LEU A 236 -23.65 -47.59 -7.58
N THR A 237 -24.82 -48.19 -7.53
CA THR A 237 -25.96 -47.67 -6.78
C THR A 237 -25.97 -48.22 -5.36
N THR A 238 -26.76 -47.61 -4.47
CA THR A 238 -26.97 -48.15 -3.12
C THR A 238 -27.46 -49.60 -3.15
N ALA A 239 -28.28 -49.99 -4.13
CA ALA A 239 -28.75 -51.37 -4.27
C ALA A 239 -27.62 -52.35 -4.59
N ASP A 240 -26.67 -51.98 -5.47
CA ASP A 240 -25.50 -52.81 -5.77
C ASP A 240 -24.64 -53.02 -4.50
N VAL A 241 -24.39 -51.95 -3.71
CA VAL A 241 -23.59 -52.02 -2.49
C VAL A 241 -24.29 -52.83 -1.40
N THR A 242 -25.59 -52.60 -1.18
CA THR A 242 -26.44 -53.40 -0.28
C THR A 242 -26.39 -54.89 -0.64
N SER A 243 -26.47 -55.23 -1.94
CA SER A 243 -26.41 -56.63 -2.38
C SER A 243 -25.05 -57.28 -2.12
N ALA A 244 -23.94 -56.52 -2.23
CA ALA A 244 -22.59 -57.03 -2.03
C ALA A 244 -22.28 -57.30 -0.54
N LEU A 245 -22.80 -56.44 0.35
CA LEU A 245 -22.58 -56.52 1.79
C LEU A 245 -23.65 -57.33 2.52
N GLY A 246 -24.84 -57.49 1.95
CA GLY A 246 -25.96 -58.21 2.59
C GLY A 246 -26.53 -57.47 3.80
N THR A 247 -26.46 -56.15 3.82
CA THR A 247 -27.09 -55.28 4.85
C THR A 247 -27.54 -53.98 4.20
N ASP A 248 -28.55 -53.33 4.79
CA ASP A 248 -29.06 -52.04 4.32
C ASP A 248 -27.98 -50.96 4.41
N MET A 249 -27.63 -50.39 3.26
CA MET A 249 -26.65 -49.31 3.14
C MET A 249 -27.35 -47.98 2.88
N ILE A 250 -26.82 -46.90 3.46
CA ILE A 250 -27.33 -45.54 3.31
C ILE A 250 -26.26 -44.70 2.64
N ALA A 251 -26.64 -43.98 1.59
CA ALA A 251 -25.75 -43.06 0.89
C ALA A 251 -25.48 -41.83 1.78
N LEU A 252 -24.19 -41.61 2.09
CA LEU A 252 -23.72 -40.46 2.85
C LEU A 252 -23.43 -39.27 1.94
N GLN A 253 -22.79 -39.51 0.79
CA GLN A 253 -22.41 -38.49 -0.17
C GLN A 253 -22.63 -38.98 -1.61
N ASP A 254 -22.98 -38.07 -2.52
CA ASP A 254 -23.10 -38.32 -3.97
C ASP A 254 -22.74 -37.04 -4.73
N ARG A 255 -21.44 -36.78 -4.89
CA ARG A 255 -20.91 -35.47 -5.32
C ARG A 255 -19.50 -35.59 -5.92
N PRO A 256 -18.88 -34.49 -6.39
CA PRO A 256 -17.48 -34.55 -6.83
C PRO A 256 -16.55 -34.93 -5.67
N PRO A 257 -15.39 -35.58 -5.95
CA PRO A 257 -14.43 -36.05 -4.95
C PRO A 257 -14.08 -35.03 -3.89
N ASP A 258 -14.04 -35.49 -2.64
CA ASP A 258 -13.54 -34.68 -1.52
C ASP A 258 -12.01 -34.61 -1.57
N SER A 259 -11.51 -33.59 -2.25
CA SER A 259 -10.10 -33.19 -2.25
C SER A 259 -9.95 -31.74 -2.68
N LYS A 260 -8.85 -31.11 -2.27
CA LYS A 260 -8.51 -29.71 -2.63
C LYS A 260 -8.60 -29.45 -4.13
N MET A 261 -8.35 -30.46 -4.94
CA MET A 261 -8.32 -30.35 -6.38
C MET A 261 -9.74 -30.16 -7.01
N TRP A 262 -10.81 -30.43 -6.25
CA TRP A 262 -12.22 -30.21 -6.61
C TRP A 262 -12.86 -29.05 -5.83
N THR A 263 -12.36 -28.78 -4.63
CA THR A 263 -12.91 -27.74 -3.74
C THR A 263 -12.20 -26.39 -3.88
N SER A 264 -10.91 -26.37 -4.24
CA SER A 264 -10.11 -25.14 -4.37
C SER A 264 -10.46 -24.34 -5.62
N ASN A 265 -10.38 -23.02 -5.47
CA ASN A 265 -10.47 -22.02 -6.55
C ASN A 265 -9.10 -21.46 -6.96
N GLY A 266 -8.01 -22.12 -6.53
CA GLY A 266 -6.65 -21.72 -6.87
C GLY A 266 -6.41 -21.74 -8.39
N PRO A 267 -5.73 -20.73 -8.98
CA PRO A 267 -5.47 -20.69 -10.42
C PRO A 267 -4.75 -21.92 -10.98
N LEU A 268 -3.77 -22.48 -10.26
CA LEU A 268 -3.10 -23.72 -10.70
C LEU A 268 -3.97 -24.94 -10.52
N VAL A 269 -4.75 -25.02 -9.44
CA VAL A 269 -5.69 -26.13 -9.25
C VAL A 269 -6.68 -26.15 -10.40
N ALA A 270 -7.21 -24.98 -10.79
CA ALA A 270 -8.07 -24.84 -11.96
C ALA A 270 -7.37 -25.27 -13.26
N ASP A 271 -6.14 -24.78 -13.53
CA ASP A 271 -5.37 -25.16 -14.73
C ASP A 271 -5.05 -26.67 -14.75
N THR A 272 -4.63 -27.22 -13.61
CA THR A 272 -4.28 -28.64 -13.47
C THR A 272 -5.54 -29.49 -13.61
N ARG A 273 -6.67 -29.06 -13.04
CA ARG A 273 -7.97 -29.71 -13.23
C ARG A 273 -8.36 -29.73 -14.70
N ASN A 274 -8.32 -28.59 -15.38
CA ASN A 274 -8.64 -28.51 -16.81
C ASN A 274 -7.69 -29.33 -17.69
N ALA A 275 -6.42 -29.45 -17.31
CA ALA A 275 -5.43 -30.20 -18.08
C ALA A 275 -5.50 -31.72 -17.84
N ALA A 276 -5.84 -32.15 -16.62
CA ALA A 276 -5.73 -33.53 -16.19
C ALA A 276 -7.09 -34.25 -16.07
N ILE A 277 -8.19 -33.54 -15.79
CA ILE A 277 -9.49 -34.12 -15.44
C ILE A 277 -10.57 -33.72 -16.46
N VAL A 278 -11.29 -34.74 -16.91
CA VAL A 278 -12.51 -34.58 -17.70
C VAL A 278 -13.72 -34.57 -16.76
N ALA A 279 -13.79 -35.54 -15.85
CA ALA A 279 -14.87 -35.67 -14.88
C ALA A 279 -14.39 -36.43 -13.64
N GLY A 280 -15.06 -36.24 -12.50
CA GLY A 280 -14.81 -37.02 -11.29
C GLY A 280 -16.02 -37.03 -10.39
N TRP A 281 -16.30 -38.18 -9.77
CA TRP A 281 -17.46 -38.36 -8.90
C TRP A 281 -17.15 -39.36 -7.77
N GLN A 282 -17.74 -39.12 -6.60
CA GLN A 282 -17.54 -39.87 -5.38
C GLN A 282 -18.88 -40.20 -4.74
N ARG A 283 -18.99 -41.44 -4.25
CA ARG A 283 -20.12 -41.93 -3.47
C ARG A 283 -19.61 -42.62 -2.21
N GLU A 284 -20.33 -42.39 -1.13
CA GLU A 284 -20.04 -43.00 0.16
C GLU A 284 -21.28 -43.65 0.73
N TRP A 285 -21.11 -44.79 1.37
CA TRP A 285 -22.17 -45.50 2.05
C TRP A 285 -21.75 -45.98 3.41
N VAL A 286 -22.72 -46.05 4.32
CA VAL A 286 -22.56 -46.66 5.64
C VAL A 286 -23.74 -47.58 5.91
N SER A 287 -23.50 -48.67 6.62
CA SER A 287 -24.57 -49.55 7.09
C SER A 287 -25.35 -48.91 8.24
N THR A 288 -26.60 -49.35 8.43
CA THR A 288 -27.45 -48.85 9.52
C THR A 288 -26.85 -49.05 10.92
N ASP A 289 -25.99 -50.05 11.09
CA ASP A 289 -25.28 -50.38 12.34
C ASP A 289 -23.90 -49.69 12.49
N GLN A 290 -23.46 -48.86 11.53
CA GLN A 290 -22.09 -48.31 11.37
C GLN A 290 -20.95 -49.33 11.27
N ALA A 291 -21.22 -50.63 11.26
CA ALA A 291 -20.17 -51.63 11.21
C ALA A 291 -19.46 -51.68 9.86
N ARG A 292 -20.05 -51.11 8.79
CA ARG A 292 -19.56 -51.21 7.42
C ARG A 292 -19.63 -49.86 6.72
N TYR A 293 -18.56 -49.50 6.03
CA TYR A 293 -18.44 -48.27 5.27
C TYR A 293 -17.79 -48.55 3.92
N VAL A 294 -18.30 -47.92 2.87
CA VAL A 294 -17.79 -48.05 1.50
C VAL A 294 -17.61 -46.68 0.89
N LEU A 295 -16.43 -46.43 0.36
CA LEU A 295 -16.09 -45.27 -0.46
C LEU A 295 -15.82 -45.76 -1.88
N LEU A 296 -16.56 -45.22 -2.86
CA LEU A 296 -16.30 -45.40 -4.27
C LEU A 296 -15.99 -44.05 -4.90
N ARG A 297 -14.83 -43.94 -5.54
CA ARG A 297 -14.43 -42.75 -6.30
C ARG A 297 -14.06 -43.17 -7.72
N SER A 298 -14.59 -42.45 -8.70
CA SER A 298 -14.30 -42.66 -10.12
C SER A 298 -13.90 -41.35 -10.75
N VAL A 299 -12.79 -41.35 -11.50
CA VAL A 299 -12.27 -40.17 -12.19
C VAL A 299 -11.93 -40.51 -13.62
N GLU A 300 -12.36 -39.65 -14.54
CA GLU A 300 -11.95 -39.63 -15.93
C GLU A 300 -10.86 -38.59 -16.12
N VAL A 301 -9.67 -39.05 -16.54
CA VAL A 301 -8.51 -38.22 -16.81
C VAL A 301 -8.27 -38.06 -18.31
N THR A 302 -7.63 -36.96 -18.70
CA THR A 302 -7.29 -36.69 -20.10
C THR A 302 -6.22 -37.64 -20.63
N ARG A 303 -5.33 -38.14 -19.75
CA ARG A 303 -4.24 -39.07 -20.06
C ARG A 303 -4.00 -40.03 -18.89
N PRO A 304 -3.73 -41.33 -19.14
CA PRO A 304 -3.57 -42.33 -18.07
C PRO A 304 -2.50 -41.98 -17.02
N ARG A 305 -1.43 -41.26 -17.40
CA ARG A 305 -0.39 -40.82 -16.44
C ARG A 305 -0.91 -39.97 -15.28
N TYR A 306 -2.07 -39.33 -15.44
CA TYR A 306 -2.65 -38.47 -14.42
C TYR A 306 -3.39 -39.26 -13.34
N HIS A 307 -3.63 -40.57 -13.52
CA HIS A 307 -4.26 -41.40 -12.48
C HIS A 307 -3.57 -41.29 -11.14
N ARG A 308 -2.23 -41.16 -11.11
CA ARG A 308 -1.44 -41.00 -9.88
C ARG A 308 -1.83 -39.80 -9.00
N MET A 309 -2.40 -38.74 -9.56
CA MET A 309 -2.84 -37.55 -8.80
C MET A 309 -4.01 -37.84 -7.85
N PHE A 310 -4.60 -39.04 -7.90
CA PHE A 310 -5.84 -39.40 -7.20
C PHE A 310 -5.67 -40.49 -6.14
N HIS A 311 -4.44 -40.97 -5.94
CA HIS A 311 -4.14 -42.10 -5.05
C HIS A 311 -4.02 -41.67 -3.58
N GLU A 312 -4.11 -40.37 -3.26
CA GLU A 312 -3.79 -39.77 -1.95
C GLU A 312 -4.50 -40.43 -0.74
N ASN A 313 -5.62 -41.14 -0.94
CA ASN A 313 -6.38 -41.79 0.14
C ASN A 313 -6.16 -43.32 0.28
N CYS A 314 -5.25 -43.90 -0.50
CA CYS A 314 -4.98 -45.35 -0.51
C CYS A 314 -3.56 -45.65 0.00
N GLY A 315 -3.29 -45.31 1.26
CA GLY A 315 -2.02 -45.63 1.94
C GLY A 315 -1.97 -47.11 2.33
N ILE A 316 -1.69 -47.98 1.36
CA ILE A 316 -1.63 -49.43 1.59
C ILE A 316 -0.42 -49.75 2.48
N GLU A 317 -0.67 -50.21 3.70
CA GLU A 317 0.36 -50.70 4.62
C GLU A 317 0.74 -52.15 4.30
N THR A 318 -0.27 -52.99 4.02
CA THR A 318 -0.06 -54.40 3.68
C THR A 318 -0.66 -54.73 2.32
N PRO A 319 0.18 -54.84 1.27
CA PRO A 319 -0.31 -55.14 -0.07
C PRO A 319 -0.87 -56.56 -0.17
N VAL A 320 -1.94 -56.71 -0.96
CA VAL A 320 -2.60 -58.00 -1.21
C VAL A 320 -2.68 -58.22 -2.71
N PRO A 321 -2.15 -59.35 -3.23
CA PRO A 321 -2.24 -59.66 -4.65
C PRO A 321 -3.69 -59.87 -5.06
N VAL A 322 -4.02 -59.37 -6.26
CA VAL A 322 -5.38 -59.37 -6.80
C VAL A 322 -5.39 -60.01 -8.18
N PRO A 323 -6.51 -60.67 -8.58
CA PRO A 323 -6.61 -61.29 -9.89
C PRO A 323 -6.36 -60.30 -11.02
N ALA A 324 -5.59 -60.72 -12.04
CA ALA A 324 -5.25 -59.87 -13.20
C ALA A 324 -6.48 -59.31 -13.93
N ALA A 325 -7.62 -60.03 -13.89
CA ALA A 325 -8.89 -59.60 -14.48
C ALA A 325 -9.44 -58.28 -13.90
N LEU A 326 -9.01 -57.87 -12.70
CA LEU A 326 -9.43 -56.61 -12.07
C LEU A 326 -8.60 -55.40 -12.52
N ALA A 327 -7.53 -55.62 -13.29
CA ALA A 327 -6.59 -54.57 -13.72
C ALA A 327 -6.20 -53.59 -12.58
N ALA A 328 -6.12 -54.11 -11.35
CA ALA A 328 -5.86 -53.29 -10.18
C ALA A 328 -4.38 -52.88 -10.15
N ALA A 329 -4.14 -51.57 -10.13
CA ALA A 329 -2.81 -51.01 -10.03
C ALA A 329 -2.23 -51.18 -8.62
N SER A 330 -3.09 -51.18 -7.59
CA SER A 330 -2.72 -51.47 -6.21
C SER A 330 -3.92 -51.98 -5.41
N ALA A 331 -3.67 -52.86 -4.44
CA ALA A 331 -4.68 -53.34 -3.50
C ALA A 331 -4.01 -53.79 -2.19
N GLY A 332 -4.68 -53.56 -1.06
CA GLY A 332 -4.18 -54.01 0.25
C GLY A 332 -4.92 -53.40 1.43
N PHE A 333 -4.52 -53.79 2.65
CA PHE A 333 -5.07 -53.17 3.85
C PHE A 333 -4.39 -51.82 4.11
N VAL A 334 -5.23 -50.84 4.44
CA VAL A 334 -4.84 -49.51 4.92
C VAL A 334 -4.69 -49.51 6.44
N ASP A 335 -5.53 -50.29 7.12
CA ASP A 335 -5.50 -50.49 8.56
C ASP A 335 -6.10 -51.88 8.87
N LYS A 336 -5.53 -52.59 9.83
CA LYS A 336 -5.95 -53.95 10.20
C LYS A 336 -5.71 -54.17 11.69
N GLY A 337 -6.78 -54.36 12.45
CA GLY A 337 -6.75 -54.84 13.82
C GLY A 337 -7.58 -56.10 14.02
N ASP A 338 -7.72 -56.51 15.29
CA ASP A 338 -8.39 -57.77 15.65
C ASP A 338 -9.91 -57.75 15.39
N ASN A 339 -10.54 -56.57 15.45
CA ASN A 339 -11.98 -56.39 15.30
C ASN A 339 -12.34 -55.30 14.27
N HIS A 340 -11.39 -54.86 13.45
CA HIS A 340 -11.63 -53.92 12.37
C HIS A 340 -10.64 -54.15 11.24
N ALA A 341 -11.07 -53.83 10.02
CA ALA A 341 -10.19 -53.84 8.86
C ALA A 341 -10.66 -52.81 7.83
N ALA A 342 -9.68 -52.11 7.25
CA ALA A 342 -9.84 -51.19 6.15
C ALA A 342 -9.02 -51.69 4.96
N PHE A 343 -9.68 -51.92 3.83
CA PHE A 343 -9.04 -52.38 2.60
C PHE A 343 -9.28 -51.37 1.50
N CYS A 344 -8.26 -51.11 0.70
CA CYS A 344 -8.33 -50.20 -0.42
C CYS A 344 -7.85 -50.91 -1.69
N MET A 345 -8.53 -50.64 -2.80
CA MET A 345 -8.23 -51.16 -4.12
C MET A 345 -8.35 -50.05 -5.16
N LEU A 346 -7.34 -49.94 -6.02
CA LEU A 346 -7.32 -48.99 -7.11
C LEU A 346 -7.13 -49.73 -8.44
N SER A 347 -7.97 -49.42 -9.42
CA SER A 347 -7.96 -49.99 -10.77
C SER A 347 -7.95 -48.88 -11.81
N GLU A 348 -7.18 -49.10 -12.88
CA GLU A 348 -7.02 -48.14 -13.97
C GLU A 348 -7.43 -48.81 -15.28
N LYS A 349 -8.45 -48.26 -15.95
CA LYS A 349 -8.96 -48.76 -17.24
C LYS A 349 -9.00 -47.62 -18.26
N GLY A 350 -7.98 -47.57 -19.12
CA GLY A 350 -7.83 -46.49 -20.08
C GLY A 350 -7.73 -45.13 -19.37
N ASN A 351 -8.66 -44.23 -19.67
CA ASN A 351 -8.75 -42.90 -19.07
C ASN A 351 -9.51 -42.86 -17.74
N ILE A 352 -10.00 -43.99 -17.23
CA ILE A 352 -10.79 -44.02 -15.99
C ILE A 352 -10.01 -44.68 -14.87
N GLY A 353 -9.87 -43.97 -13.76
CA GLY A 353 -9.34 -44.46 -12.49
C GLY A 353 -10.48 -44.70 -11.51
N ILE A 354 -10.46 -45.87 -10.86
CA ILE A 354 -11.49 -46.29 -9.90
C ILE A 354 -10.80 -46.63 -8.58
N LEU A 355 -11.28 -46.05 -7.50
CA LEU A 355 -10.86 -46.32 -6.13
C LEU A 355 -12.06 -46.90 -5.37
N VAL A 356 -11.89 -48.08 -4.79
CA VAL A 356 -12.82 -48.69 -3.85
C VAL A 356 -12.13 -48.85 -2.52
N SER A 357 -12.66 -48.23 -1.47
CA SER A 357 -12.22 -48.43 -0.09
C SER A 357 -13.39 -48.98 0.72
N VAL A 358 -13.15 -50.08 1.44
CA VAL A 358 -14.14 -50.72 2.29
C VAL A 358 -13.56 -50.80 3.70
N ARG A 359 -14.35 -50.36 4.69
CA ARG A 359 -14.01 -50.49 6.12
C ARG A 359 -15.09 -51.32 6.78
N MET A 360 -14.68 -52.31 7.57
CA MET A 360 -15.61 -53.16 8.33
C MET A 360 -15.11 -53.33 9.77
N ARG A 361 -16.05 -53.55 10.68
CA ARG A 361 -15.82 -53.95 12.07
C ARG A 361 -16.42 -55.32 12.35
N GLY A 362 -15.83 -56.02 13.32
CA GLY A 362 -16.16 -57.39 13.73
C GLY A 362 -14.99 -58.37 13.51
N ALA A 363 -15.04 -59.50 14.20
CA ALA A 363 -13.97 -60.51 14.21
C ALA A 363 -13.63 -61.07 12.81
N SER A 364 -14.59 -61.11 11.88
CA SER A 364 -14.40 -61.57 10.50
C SER A 364 -14.09 -60.44 9.50
N ALA A 365 -13.92 -59.20 9.97
CA ALA A 365 -13.70 -58.04 9.10
C ALA A 365 -12.49 -58.23 8.18
N ALA A 366 -11.33 -58.61 8.74
CA ALA A 366 -10.09 -58.78 7.98
C ALA A 366 -10.19 -59.80 6.84
N GLU A 367 -11.01 -60.85 7.00
CA GLU A 367 -11.21 -61.87 5.97
C GLU A 367 -12.22 -61.43 4.90
N MET A 368 -13.30 -60.76 5.31
CA MET A 368 -14.39 -60.37 4.41
C MET A 368 -14.06 -59.16 3.54
N VAL A 369 -13.35 -58.15 4.07
CA VAL A 369 -13.17 -56.86 3.38
C VAL A 369 -12.52 -57.03 1.99
N PRO A 370 -11.43 -57.81 1.81
CA PRO A 370 -10.83 -57.99 0.48
C PRO A 370 -11.81 -58.60 -0.53
N GLN A 371 -12.62 -59.58 -0.11
CA GLN A 371 -13.60 -60.25 -0.97
C GLN A 371 -14.74 -59.30 -1.37
N VAL A 372 -15.20 -58.47 -0.44
CA VAL A 372 -16.22 -57.43 -0.72
C VAL A 372 -15.66 -56.40 -1.69
N ALA A 373 -14.45 -55.89 -1.44
CA ALA A 373 -13.81 -54.91 -2.31
C ALA A 373 -13.62 -55.44 -3.74
N GLN A 374 -13.19 -56.71 -3.90
CA GLN A 374 -13.07 -57.36 -5.20
C GLN A 374 -14.41 -57.49 -5.92
N ARG A 375 -15.48 -57.89 -5.22
CA ARG A 375 -16.84 -57.98 -5.79
C ARG A 375 -17.35 -56.63 -6.27
N LEU A 376 -17.19 -55.58 -5.44
CA LEU A 376 -17.58 -54.21 -5.78
C LEU A 376 -16.77 -53.69 -6.98
N MET A 377 -15.46 -53.92 -7.00
CA MET A 377 -14.60 -53.50 -8.12
C MET A 377 -14.99 -54.22 -9.42
N THR A 378 -15.23 -55.54 -9.37
CA THR A 378 -15.68 -56.32 -10.54
C THR A 378 -16.97 -55.73 -11.12
N ARG A 379 -17.95 -55.46 -10.25
CA ARG A 379 -19.23 -54.87 -10.66
C ARG A 379 -19.02 -53.47 -11.25
N GLN A 380 -18.24 -52.61 -10.60
CA GLN A 380 -17.95 -51.27 -11.11
C GLN A 380 -17.27 -51.29 -12.48
N LEU A 381 -16.29 -52.18 -12.69
CA LEU A 381 -15.58 -52.32 -13.98
C LEU A 381 -16.51 -52.76 -15.12
N SER A 382 -17.53 -53.58 -14.82
CA SER A 382 -18.54 -53.97 -15.81
C SER A 382 -19.47 -52.81 -16.21
N LEU A 383 -19.84 -51.94 -15.26
CA LEU A 383 -20.65 -50.75 -15.53
C LEU A 383 -19.91 -49.71 -16.39
N VAL A 384 -18.59 -49.63 -16.24
CA VAL A 384 -17.71 -48.73 -16.99
C VAL A 384 -17.26 -49.33 -18.33
N GLY A 385 -17.46 -50.63 -18.55
CA GLY A 385 -16.90 -51.39 -19.67
C GLY A 385 -17.26 -50.91 -21.08
N GLY A 386 -18.30 -50.07 -21.24
CA GLY A 386 -18.70 -49.44 -22.50
C GLY A 386 -18.79 -47.91 -22.43
N TYR A 387 -18.18 -47.29 -21.43
CA TYR A 387 -18.16 -45.83 -21.31
C TYR A 387 -17.25 -45.21 -22.38
N VAL A 388 -17.81 -44.31 -23.18
CA VAL A 388 -17.05 -43.50 -24.15
C VAL A 388 -16.63 -42.21 -23.45
N PRO A 389 -15.32 -41.93 -23.33
CA PRO A 389 -14.82 -40.70 -22.73
C PRO A 389 -15.40 -39.47 -23.42
N ALA A 390 -15.71 -38.43 -22.64
CA ALA A 390 -16.06 -37.15 -23.24
C ALA A 390 -14.81 -36.58 -23.93
N PRO A 391 -14.95 -35.90 -25.09
CA PRO A 391 -13.82 -35.22 -25.68
C PRO A 391 -13.26 -34.21 -24.67
N PRO A 392 -11.93 -34.15 -24.47
CA PRO A 392 -11.36 -33.24 -23.50
C PRO A 392 -11.73 -31.81 -23.87
N VAL A 393 -12.27 -31.07 -22.91
CA VAL A 393 -12.51 -29.63 -23.08
C VAL A 393 -11.14 -28.97 -23.16
N VAL A 394 -10.76 -28.51 -24.35
CA VAL A 394 -9.53 -27.73 -24.52
C VAL A 394 -9.78 -26.35 -23.95
N ASN A 395 -9.57 -26.19 -22.64
CA ASN A 395 -9.57 -24.88 -22.04
C ASN A 395 -8.22 -24.22 -22.32
N SER A 396 -8.21 -23.22 -23.20
CA SER A 396 -6.99 -22.50 -23.60
C SER A 396 -6.55 -21.44 -22.58
N GLN A 397 -7.31 -21.25 -21.50
CA GLN A 397 -7.00 -20.27 -20.47
C GLN A 397 -6.04 -20.86 -19.44
N HIS A 398 -4.86 -20.24 -19.31
CA HIS A 398 -3.88 -20.53 -18.27
C HIS A 398 -4.01 -19.51 -17.13
N TYR A 399 -4.90 -19.78 -16.18
CA TYR A 399 -5.18 -18.89 -15.05
C TYR A 399 -3.95 -18.65 -14.19
N ALA A 400 -3.12 -19.68 -13.95
CA ALA A 400 -1.91 -19.56 -13.16
C ALA A 400 -0.88 -18.66 -13.85
N LYS A 401 -0.65 -18.88 -15.17
CA LYS A 401 0.26 -18.04 -15.96
C LYS A 401 -0.22 -16.58 -15.97
N ALA A 402 -1.49 -16.36 -16.26
CA ALA A 402 -2.07 -15.02 -16.29
C ALA A 402 -1.97 -14.30 -14.93
N SER A 403 -2.18 -15.03 -13.83
CA SER A 403 -2.02 -14.48 -12.48
C SER A 403 -0.57 -14.07 -12.18
N ILE A 404 0.41 -14.93 -12.54
CA ILE A 404 1.85 -14.63 -12.38
C ILE A 404 2.24 -13.40 -13.20
N ASP A 405 1.85 -13.36 -14.48
CA ASP A 405 2.16 -12.27 -15.40
C ASP A 405 1.59 -10.94 -14.90
N ARG A 406 0.32 -10.94 -14.42
CA ARG A 406 -0.32 -9.78 -13.79
C ARG A 406 0.50 -9.24 -12.63
N TRP A 407 0.93 -10.12 -11.72
CA TRP A 407 1.68 -9.70 -10.55
C TRP A 407 3.07 -9.19 -10.91
N LEU A 408 3.79 -9.83 -11.84
CA LEU A 408 5.08 -9.34 -12.33
C LEU A 408 4.96 -7.94 -12.93
N LEU A 409 3.92 -7.70 -13.73
CA LEU A 409 3.64 -6.40 -14.35
C LEU A 409 3.28 -5.33 -13.30
N LEU A 410 2.44 -5.67 -12.32
CA LEU A 410 2.13 -4.79 -11.19
C LEU A 410 3.37 -4.45 -10.36
N THR A 411 4.22 -5.42 -10.03
CA THR A 411 5.46 -5.19 -9.28
C THR A 411 6.40 -4.27 -10.05
N ALA A 412 6.55 -4.48 -11.36
CA ALA A 412 7.39 -3.63 -12.21
C ALA A 412 6.93 -2.16 -12.28
N LEU A 413 5.64 -1.88 -12.07
CA LEU A 413 5.07 -0.53 -12.07
C LEU A 413 5.05 0.12 -10.67
N ILE A 414 4.63 -0.65 -9.66
CA ILE A 414 4.45 -0.16 -8.29
C ILE A 414 5.81 0.11 -7.65
N LEU A 415 6.79 -0.78 -7.83
CA LEU A 415 8.09 -0.65 -7.16
C LEU A 415 8.80 0.68 -7.52
N PRO A 416 8.94 1.09 -8.81
CA PRO A 416 9.50 2.40 -9.15
C PRO A 416 8.67 3.57 -8.60
N LEU A 417 7.33 3.46 -8.61
CA LEU A 417 6.44 4.52 -8.13
C LEU A 417 6.59 4.72 -6.62
N VAL A 418 6.58 3.64 -5.83
CA VAL A 418 6.77 3.63 -4.37
C VAL A 418 8.14 4.17 -4.01
N LEU A 419 9.19 3.83 -4.76
CA LEU A 419 10.53 4.38 -4.55
C LEU A 419 10.65 5.84 -4.97
N ALA A 420 9.93 6.29 -6.00
CA ALA A 420 10.06 7.63 -6.57
C ALA A 420 9.17 8.69 -5.90
N LEU A 421 7.96 8.32 -5.46
CA LEU A 421 6.95 9.24 -4.94
C LEU A 421 7.39 9.95 -3.64
N PRO A 422 7.89 9.27 -2.59
CA PRO A 422 8.38 9.95 -1.39
C PRO A 422 9.54 10.90 -1.70
N LEU A 423 10.41 10.50 -2.64
CA LEU A 423 11.54 11.33 -3.08
C LEU A 423 11.10 12.57 -3.85
N ALA A 424 9.99 12.51 -4.59
CA ALA A 424 9.40 13.67 -5.26
C ALA A 424 8.72 14.62 -4.25
N LEU A 425 7.98 14.07 -3.28
CA LEU A 425 7.27 14.86 -2.26
C LEU A 425 8.21 15.64 -1.35
N VAL A 426 9.35 15.06 -0.95
CA VAL A 426 10.34 15.70 -0.05
C VAL A 426 11.22 16.74 -0.77
N ASP A 427 11.26 16.70 -2.10
CA ASP A 427 12.20 17.49 -2.89
C ASP A 427 11.71 18.93 -3.15
N ARG A 428 12.19 19.85 -2.31
CA ARG A 428 11.89 21.29 -2.39
C ARG A 428 12.20 21.91 -3.76
N ALA A 429 13.23 21.46 -4.46
CA ALA A 429 13.59 22.04 -5.75
C ALA A 429 12.54 21.71 -6.83
N THR A 430 11.95 20.52 -6.80
CA THR A 430 10.83 20.12 -7.67
C THR A 430 9.61 21.04 -7.44
N TRP A 431 9.21 21.22 -6.18
CA TRP A 431 8.11 22.12 -5.82
C TRP A 431 8.36 23.59 -6.14
N ARG A 432 9.59 24.08 -6.03
CA ARG A 432 9.95 25.45 -6.42
C ARG A 432 9.83 25.65 -7.93
N ARG A 433 10.30 24.69 -8.73
CA ARG A 433 10.18 24.73 -10.19
C ARG A 433 8.72 24.74 -10.65
N LEU A 434 7.86 23.92 -10.01
CA LEU A 434 6.43 23.86 -10.32
C LEU A 434 5.74 25.19 -10.03
N ARG A 435 5.90 25.74 -8.82
CA ARG A 435 5.32 27.04 -8.43
C ARG A 435 5.79 28.19 -9.32
N ARG A 436 7.04 28.17 -9.77
CA ARG A 436 7.64 29.21 -10.62
C ARG A 436 7.38 29.00 -12.12
N ARG A 437 6.58 27.99 -12.50
CA ARG A 437 6.23 27.76 -13.91
C ARG A 437 5.36 28.90 -14.48
N PHE A 438 4.56 29.54 -13.64
CA PHE A 438 3.55 30.54 -14.01
C PHE A 438 3.99 32.01 -13.84
N ARG A 439 5.20 32.28 -13.34
CA ARG A 439 5.68 33.67 -13.17
C ARG A 439 6.46 34.14 -14.41
N ARG A 440 6.12 35.33 -14.93
CA ARG A 440 6.89 36.03 -15.97
C ARG A 440 8.26 36.45 -15.43
N ARG A 441 9.23 36.56 -16.34
CA ARG A 441 10.62 36.88 -16.02
C ARG A 441 10.84 38.35 -16.33
N GLU A 442 11.30 39.14 -15.36
CA GLU A 442 11.81 40.49 -15.63
C GLU A 442 13.12 40.34 -16.41
N ALA A 443 13.17 40.91 -17.62
CA ALA A 443 14.37 41.01 -18.45
C ALA A 443 14.94 42.42 -18.23
N GLY A 444 16.21 42.54 -17.83
CA GLY A 444 16.79 43.87 -17.62
C GLY A 444 18.24 44.00 -17.14
N ASP A 445 18.92 42.93 -16.67
CA ASP A 445 20.34 43.02 -16.25
C ASP A 445 21.26 42.23 -17.19
N PRO A 446 22.20 42.87 -17.91
CA PRO A 446 23.12 42.20 -18.84
C PRO A 446 24.10 41.23 -18.16
N TYR A 447 24.33 41.37 -16.84
CA TYR A 447 25.23 40.48 -16.07
C TYR A 447 24.50 39.40 -15.27
N LEU A 448 23.18 39.28 -15.47
CA LEU A 448 22.39 38.16 -14.96
C LEU A 448 22.38 37.02 -15.98
N VAL A 449 23.06 35.91 -15.66
CA VAL A 449 23.12 34.74 -16.54
C VAL A 449 22.19 33.66 -16.04
N SER A 450 21.23 33.23 -16.87
CA SER A 450 20.39 32.10 -16.52
C SER A 450 20.89 30.78 -17.08
N VAL A 451 21.13 29.82 -16.19
CA VAL A 451 21.47 28.44 -16.55
C VAL A 451 20.25 27.51 -16.58
N ASP A 452 19.04 28.05 -16.43
CA ASP A 452 17.79 27.28 -16.39
C ASP A 452 17.49 26.50 -17.69
N PRO A 453 17.79 27.01 -18.90
CA PRO A 453 17.61 26.24 -20.14
C PRO A 453 18.46 24.95 -20.15
N ALA A 454 19.72 25.04 -19.73
CA ALA A 454 20.62 23.88 -19.61
C ALA A 454 20.12 22.89 -18.55
N ALA A 455 19.63 23.38 -17.41
CA ALA A 455 19.03 22.55 -16.37
C ALA A 455 17.78 21.81 -16.88
N ARG A 456 16.87 22.49 -17.59
CA ARG A 456 15.64 21.86 -18.12
C ARG A 456 15.93 20.80 -19.16
N LEU A 457 16.87 21.03 -20.08
CA LEU A 457 17.23 20.04 -21.09
C LEU A 457 17.76 18.77 -20.43
N ALA A 458 18.65 18.91 -19.45
CA ALA A 458 19.21 17.79 -18.71
C ALA A 458 18.16 17.00 -17.90
N LEU A 459 17.16 17.68 -17.34
CA LEU A 459 16.06 17.05 -16.64
C LEU A 459 15.12 16.30 -17.59
N SER A 460 14.82 16.86 -18.77
CA SER A 460 14.03 16.16 -19.79
C SER A 460 14.78 14.94 -20.32
N GLU A 461 16.09 15.03 -20.53
CA GLU A 461 16.95 13.91 -20.94
C GLU A 461 16.88 12.76 -19.92
N SER A 462 17.11 13.04 -18.64
CA SER A 462 17.09 11.98 -17.61
C SER A 462 15.70 11.38 -17.38
N THR A 463 14.65 12.21 -17.46
CA THR A 463 13.26 11.75 -17.32
C THR A 463 12.86 10.84 -18.48
N ALA A 464 13.18 11.25 -19.71
CA ALA A 464 12.87 10.49 -20.91
C ALA A 464 13.59 9.13 -20.93
N LEU A 465 14.88 9.09 -20.59
CA LEU A 465 15.63 7.83 -20.50
C LEU A 465 15.09 6.89 -19.42
N THR A 466 14.64 7.43 -18.29
CA THR A 466 14.04 6.62 -17.20
C THR A 466 12.70 6.03 -17.64
N LEU A 467 11.84 6.84 -18.25
CA LEU A 467 10.53 6.38 -18.77
C LEU A 467 10.69 5.39 -19.92
N PHE A 468 11.65 5.63 -20.82
CA PHE A 468 11.95 4.72 -21.92
C PHE A 468 12.40 3.35 -21.40
N LYS A 469 13.31 3.30 -20.43
CA LYS A 469 13.72 2.03 -19.81
C LYS A 469 12.53 1.29 -19.18
N LEU A 470 11.69 2.02 -18.42
CA LEU A 470 10.48 1.45 -17.84
C LEU A 470 9.56 0.88 -18.93
N ALA A 471 9.35 1.61 -20.02
CA ALA A 471 8.59 1.15 -21.17
C ALA A 471 9.19 -0.12 -21.78
N VAL A 472 10.51 -0.19 -21.96
CA VAL A 472 11.18 -1.40 -22.47
C VAL A 472 11.00 -2.58 -21.50
N TYR A 473 11.07 -2.40 -20.17
CA TYR A 473 10.79 -3.50 -19.24
C TYR A 473 9.35 -3.98 -19.30
N VAL A 474 8.39 -3.06 -19.33
CA VAL A 474 6.97 -3.42 -19.42
C VAL A 474 6.68 -4.12 -20.74
N TRP A 475 7.29 -3.69 -21.84
CA TRP A 475 7.18 -4.37 -23.14
C TRP A 475 7.93 -5.70 -23.20
N LEU A 476 9.07 -5.83 -22.53
CA LEU A 476 9.78 -7.09 -22.41
C LEU A 476 8.95 -8.11 -21.60
N LEU A 477 8.36 -7.68 -20.48
CA LEU A 477 7.38 -8.48 -19.73
C LEU A 477 6.22 -8.89 -20.64
N ARG A 478 5.59 -7.93 -21.35
CA ARG A 478 4.50 -8.19 -22.30
C ARG A 478 4.89 -9.20 -23.38
N TRP A 479 6.11 -9.12 -23.92
CA TRP A 479 6.60 -10.04 -24.93
C TRP A 479 6.83 -11.44 -24.35
N ILE A 480 7.32 -11.53 -23.11
CA ILE A 480 7.51 -12.79 -22.41
C ILE A 480 6.18 -13.49 -22.08
N GLU A 481 5.09 -12.75 -21.82
CA GLU A 481 3.74 -13.36 -21.67
C GLU A 481 3.33 -14.20 -22.90
N ALA A 482 3.75 -13.77 -24.10
CA ALA A 482 3.48 -14.49 -25.35
C ALA A 482 4.40 -15.69 -25.58
N LEU A 483 5.53 -15.77 -24.87
CA LEU A 483 6.52 -16.82 -25.02
C LEU A 483 6.34 -17.92 -23.94
N PRO A 484 6.62 -19.19 -24.25
CA PRO A 484 6.55 -20.30 -23.31
C PRO A 484 7.86 -20.42 -22.50
N ILE A 485 8.31 -19.31 -21.91
CA ILE A 485 9.56 -19.29 -21.12
C ILE A 485 9.22 -19.41 -19.64
N GLY A 486 9.97 -20.26 -18.92
CA GLY A 486 9.78 -20.44 -17.48
C GLY A 486 10.20 -19.21 -16.65
N LEU A 487 9.72 -19.13 -15.41
CA LEU A 487 9.92 -18.00 -14.48
C LEU A 487 11.40 -17.57 -14.35
N TYR A 488 12.32 -18.53 -14.26
CA TYR A 488 13.75 -18.25 -14.11
C TYR A 488 14.38 -17.64 -15.37
N ALA A 489 13.95 -18.09 -16.55
CA ALA A 489 14.41 -17.52 -17.81
C ALA A 489 13.87 -16.09 -18.00
N THR A 490 12.62 -15.85 -17.60
CA THR A 490 12.02 -14.51 -17.52
C THR A 490 12.85 -13.59 -16.64
N ALA A 491 13.18 -14.03 -15.41
CA ALA A 491 14.01 -13.25 -14.49
C ALA A 491 15.41 -12.96 -15.06
N ALA A 492 16.05 -13.96 -15.68
CA ALA A 492 17.36 -13.80 -16.31
C ALA A 492 17.33 -12.81 -17.48
N LEU A 493 16.30 -12.84 -18.33
CA LEU A 493 16.12 -11.90 -19.45
C LEU A 493 15.91 -10.47 -18.96
N LEU A 494 15.09 -10.27 -17.92
CA LEU A 494 14.88 -8.96 -17.31
C LEU A 494 16.18 -8.39 -16.73
N LEU A 495 16.97 -9.23 -16.04
CA LEU A 495 18.27 -8.87 -15.49
C LEU A 495 19.26 -8.52 -16.61
N ALA A 496 19.34 -9.34 -17.67
CA ALA A 496 20.20 -9.10 -18.81
C ALA A 496 19.83 -7.80 -19.54
N ALA A 497 18.54 -7.54 -19.75
CA ALA A 497 18.04 -6.29 -20.31
C ALA A 497 18.42 -5.09 -19.42
N PHE A 498 18.36 -5.23 -18.10
CA PHE A 498 18.82 -4.20 -17.16
C PHE A 498 20.31 -3.90 -17.27
N CYS A 499 21.14 -4.93 -17.28
CA CYS A 499 22.58 -4.78 -17.48
C CYS A 499 22.89 -4.13 -18.85
N LEU A 500 22.23 -4.58 -19.92
CA LEU A 500 22.45 -4.04 -21.26
C LEU A 500 22.03 -2.56 -21.36
N MET A 501 20.86 -2.19 -20.83
CA MET A 501 20.37 -0.81 -20.85
C MET A 501 21.22 0.13 -20.00
N THR A 502 21.71 -0.33 -18.85
CA THR A 502 22.62 0.48 -18.01
C THR A 502 23.97 0.68 -18.67
N VAL A 503 24.51 -0.33 -19.37
CA VAL A 503 25.73 -0.23 -20.17
C VAL A 503 25.53 0.69 -21.38
N ALA A 504 24.41 0.56 -22.10
CA ALA A 504 24.09 1.40 -23.25
C ALA A 504 23.93 2.87 -22.85
N GLU A 505 23.16 3.16 -21.80
CA GLU A 505 23.05 4.50 -21.22
C GLU A 505 24.43 5.04 -20.82
N SER A 506 25.25 4.20 -20.18
CA SER A 506 26.62 4.55 -19.84
C SER A 506 27.39 4.97 -21.09
N ARG A 507 27.43 4.16 -22.16
CA ARG A 507 28.18 4.50 -23.39
C ARG A 507 27.66 5.76 -24.09
N ILE A 508 26.35 5.94 -24.20
CA ILE A 508 25.72 7.12 -24.82
C ILE A 508 26.11 8.40 -24.06
N LEU A 509 26.09 8.34 -22.72
CA LEU A 509 26.41 9.50 -21.88
C LEU A 509 27.93 9.73 -21.74
N HIS A 510 28.76 8.68 -21.79
CA HIS A 510 30.22 8.80 -21.72
C HIS A 510 30.82 9.34 -23.03
N GLY A 511 30.25 9.02 -24.19
CA GLY A 511 30.76 9.48 -25.49
C GLY A 511 30.63 10.98 -25.74
N THR A 512 29.79 11.69 -24.97
CA THR A 512 29.46 13.11 -25.21
C THR A 512 30.06 14.08 -24.19
N ARG A 513 30.62 13.58 -23.08
CA ARG A 513 31.04 14.41 -21.93
C ARG A 513 32.42 13.98 -21.47
N GLY A 514 33.46 14.64 -21.99
CA GLY A 514 34.84 14.43 -21.53
C GLY A 514 34.95 14.67 -20.03
N ARG A 515 35.50 13.71 -19.28
CA ARG A 515 35.79 13.90 -17.86
C ARG A 515 37.10 13.27 -17.44
N TYR A 516 37.81 14.04 -16.61
CA TYR A 516 38.66 13.55 -15.55
C TYR A 516 37.77 13.11 -14.38
N THR A 517 37.56 11.81 -14.21
CA THR A 517 37.12 11.25 -12.93
C THR A 517 38.33 10.56 -12.33
N PRO A 518 38.76 10.89 -11.09
CA PRO A 518 39.77 10.08 -10.43
C PRO A 518 39.17 8.67 -10.34
N ARG A 519 39.71 7.71 -11.11
CA ARG A 519 39.23 6.33 -11.09
C ARG A 519 39.56 5.79 -9.70
N PRO A 520 38.57 5.66 -8.79
CA PRO A 520 38.87 5.35 -7.40
C PRO A 520 39.37 3.91 -7.21
N PHE A 521 39.34 3.13 -8.30
CA PHE A 521 39.69 1.73 -8.35
C PHE A 521 40.81 1.46 -9.38
N ARG A 522 42.07 1.70 -8.99
CA ARG A 522 43.29 1.24 -9.69
C ARG A 522 43.99 0.13 -8.89
N GLY A 523 44.57 -0.86 -9.58
CA GLY A 523 45.26 -2.00 -8.96
C GLY A 523 44.34 -2.88 -8.08
N LEU A 524 44.85 -3.36 -6.94
CA LEU A 524 44.15 -4.23 -5.96
C LEU A 524 42.80 -3.68 -5.47
N SER A 525 42.58 -2.37 -5.54
CA SER A 525 41.28 -1.77 -5.17
C SER A 525 40.13 -2.17 -6.11
N ARG A 526 40.41 -2.64 -7.34
CA ARG A 526 39.41 -3.22 -8.24
C ARG A 526 38.82 -4.52 -7.69
N LEU A 527 39.61 -5.34 -6.99
CA LEU A 527 39.12 -6.59 -6.41
C LEU A 527 38.06 -6.33 -5.32
N PHE A 528 38.24 -5.29 -4.50
CA PHE A 528 37.23 -4.88 -3.52
C PHE A 528 35.96 -4.35 -4.19
N ALA A 529 36.08 -3.60 -5.30
CA ALA A 529 34.92 -3.13 -6.07
C ALA A 529 34.13 -4.28 -6.68
N VAL A 530 34.84 -5.26 -7.27
CA VAL A 530 34.24 -6.46 -7.84
C VAL A 530 33.59 -7.29 -6.74
N GLY A 531 34.27 -7.50 -5.60
CA GLY A 531 33.71 -8.21 -4.45
C GLY A 531 32.43 -7.55 -3.90
N GLY A 532 32.42 -6.23 -3.74
CA GLY A 532 31.22 -5.49 -3.34
C GLY A 532 30.07 -5.61 -4.34
N LEU A 533 30.38 -5.59 -5.64
CA LEU A 533 29.40 -5.75 -6.70
C LEU A 533 28.83 -7.17 -6.76
N VAL A 534 29.66 -8.20 -6.54
CA VAL A 534 29.24 -9.61 -6.44
C VAL A 534 28.31 -9.81 -5.24
N VAL A 535 28.67 -9.28 -4.06
CA VAL A 535 27.81 -9.39 -2.87
C VAL A 535 26.49 -8.65 -3.08
N THR A 536 26.49 -7.43 -3.63
CA THR A 536 25.23 -6.74 -3.96
C THR A 536 24.41 -7.51 -5.00
N ALA A 537 25.04 -8.09 -6.02
CA ALA A 537 24.35 -8.92 -7.01
C ALA A 537 23.70 -10.15 -6.34
N ALA A 538 24.36 -10.76 -5.35
CA ALA A 538 23.80 -11.86 -4.57
C ALA A 538 22.58 -11.42 -3.73
N PHE A 539 22.61 -10.25 -3.09
CA PHE A 539 21.43 -9.69 -2.40
C PHE A 539 20.27 -9.43 -3.37
N VAL A 540 20.56 -8.84 -4.53
CA VAL A 540 19.54 -8.58 -5.56
C VAL A 540 18.96 -9.90 -6.10
N ALA A 541 19.81 -10.89 -6.40
CA ALA A 541 19.37 -12.21 -6.85
C ALA A 541 18.54 -12.93 -5.77
N GLY A 542 18.95 -12.86 -4.50
CA GLY A 542 18.19 -13.39 -3.37
C GLY A 542 16.82 -12.71 -3.22
N ALA A 543 16.75 -11.39 -3.34
CA ALA A 543 15.49 -10.66 -3.33
C ALA A 543 14.57 -11.09 -4.49
N PHE A 544 15.10 -11.23 -5.71
CA PHE A 544 14.32 -11.71 -6.86
C PHE A 544 13.90 -13.17 -6.71
N LEU A 545 14.72 -14.03 -6.10
CA LEU A 545 14.37 -15.41 -5.83
C LEU A 545 13.25 -15.50 -4.79
N ILE A 546 13.36 -14.77 -3.67
CA ILE A 546 12.30 -14.69 -2.66
C ILE A 546 11.01 -14.16 -3.31
N ALA A 547 11.08 -13.03 -4.02
CA ALA A 547 9.92 -12.47 -4.71
C ALA A 547 9.31 -13.45 -5.72
N GLY A 548 10.15 -14.12 -6.53
CA GLY A 548 9.71 -15.11 -7.52
C GLY A 548 9.05 -16.32 -6.88
N VAL A 549 9.59 -16.84 -5.78
CA VAL A 549 8.99 -17.91 -4.99
C VAL A 549 7.66 -17.44 -4.40
N SER A 550 7.60 -16.24 -3.82
CA SER A 550 6.35 -15.67 -3.28
C SER A 550 5.27 -15.44 -4.33
N LEU A 551 5.66 -14.92 -5.49
CA LEU A 551 4.79 -14.74 -6.67
C LEU A 551 4.32 -16.09 -7.21
N ALA A 552 5.20 -17.11 -7.20
CA ALA A 552 4.83 -18.48 -7.53
C ALA A 552 3.84 -19.02 -6.50
N TYR A 553 4.04 -18.85 -5.19
CA TYR A 553 3.04 -19.25 -4.19
C TYR A 553 1.69 -18.56 -4.45
N ALA A 554 1.66 -17.24 -4.64
CA ALA A 554 0.42 -16.50 -4.96
C ALA A 554 -0.26 -16.95 -6.27
N GLY A 555 0.52 -17.26 -7.31
CA GLY A 555 0.02 -17.67 -8.62
C GLY A 555 -0.35 -19.15 -8.69
N LEU A 556 0.38 -20.00 -7.97
CA LEU A 556 0.18 -21.44 -7.92
C LEU A 556 -0.98 -21.80 -7.00
N GLY A 557 -1.28 -21.04 -5.95
CA GLY A 557 -2.39 -21.38 -5.06
C GLY A 557 -2.26 -22.77 -4.40
N LEU A 558 -1.04 -23.30 -4.31
CA LEU A 558 -0.75 -24.57 -3.66
C LEU A 558 -0.55 -24.35 -2.15
N ASN A 559 -1.58 -24.63 -1.37
CA ASN A 559 -1.45 -24.90 0.06
C ASN A 559 -1.87 -26.34 0.34
N PRO A 560 -0.93 -27.29 0.39
CA PRO A 560 -1.26 -28.69 0.59
C PRO A 560 -1.86 -28.98 1.98
N ALA A 561 -1.73 -28.04 2.94
CA ALA A 561 -2.07 -28.27 4.34
C ALA A 561 -2.96 -27.18 4.98
N GLY A 562 -3.44 -26.18 4.23
CA GLY A 562 -4.21 -25.07 4.81
C GLY A 562 -5.11 -24.32 3.82
N PRO A 563 -5.78 -23.25 4.28
CA PRO A 563 -6.71 -22.48 3.45
C PRO A 563 -6.02 -21.74 2.31
N ASP A 564 -6.70 -21.63 1.17
CA ASP A 564 -6.22 -20.97 -0.05
C ASP A 564 -6.00 -19.47 0.19
N TYR A 565 -6.80 -18.83 1.05
CA TYR A 565 -6.64 -17.41 1.36
C TYR A 565 -5.33 -17.08 2.12
N GLN A 566 -4.74 -18.04 2.84
CA GLN A 566 -3.47 -17.84 3.56
C GLN A 566 -2.26 -17.74 2.60
N ILE A 567 -2.39 -18.28 1.39
CA ILE A 567 -1.32 -18.25 0.38
C ILE A 567 -0.99 -16.82 -0.03
N ALA A 568 -2.01 -15.99 -0.17
CA ALA A 568 -1.83 -14.56 -0.46
C ALA A 568 -1.02 -13.85 0.64
N ARG A 569 -1.12 -14.30 1.90
CA ARG A 569 -0.36 -13.76 3.03
C ARG A 569 1.10 -14.19 3.03
N ILE A 570 1.37 -15.48 2.80
CA ILE A 570 2.75 -15.97 2.70
C ILE A 570 3.46 -15.30 1.53
N ALA A 571 2.76 -15.15 0.40
CA ALA A 571 3.26 -14.42 -0.74
C ALA A 571 3.55 -12.94 -0.43
N SER A 572 2.65 -12.24 0.28
CA SER A 572 2.89 -10.85 0.64
C SER A 572 4.05 -10.69 1.63
N LEU A 573 4.18 -11.59 2.61
CA LEU A 573 5.32 -11.64 3.53
C LEU A 573 6.65 -11.82 2.79
N GLY A 574 6.71 -12.75 1.85
CA GLY A 574 7.92 -12.95 1.08
C GLY A 574 8.21 -11.79 0.13
N ILE A 575 7.21 -11.08 -0.41
CA ILE A 575 7.42 -9.82 -1.14
C ILE A 575 8.02 -8.74 -0.21
N VAL A 576 7.52 -8.59 1.02
CA VAL A 576 8.08 -7.65 2.00
C VAL A 576 9.51 -8.02 2.36
N ALA A 577 9.79 -9.30 2.59
CA ALA A 577 11.13 -9.81 2.83
C ALA A 577 12.06 -9.54 1.64
N ALA A 578 11.60 -9.76 0.40
CA ALA A 578 12.34 -9.44 -0.81
C ALA A 578 12.67 -7.94 -0.90
N LEU A 579 11.73 -7.05 -0.58
CA LEU A 579 11.97 -5.61 -0.53
C LEU A 579 13.00 -5.23 0.55
N ALA A 580 12.96 -5.87 1.71
CA ALA A 580 13.94 -5.65 2.78
C ALA A 580 15.34 -6.10 2.37
N VAL A 581 15.47 -7.28 1.75
CA VAL A 581 16.74 -7.78 1.20
C VAL A 581 17.25 -6.87 0.08
N LEU A 582 16.36 -6.40 -0.80
CA LEU A 582 16.69 -5.45 -1.87
C LEU A 582 17.19 -4.11 -1.31
N ALA A 583 16.59 -3.61 -0.22
CA ALA A 583 17.08 -2.42 0.48
C ALA A 583 18.46 -2.65 1.13
N GLY A 584 18.71 -3.85 1.65
CA GLY A 584 20.00 -4.28 2.21
C GLY A 584 21.13 -4.34 1.17
N ALA A 585 20.80 -4.50 -0.12
CA ALA A 585 21.78 -4.59 -1.21
C ALA A 585 22.69 -3.36 -1.36
N VAL A 586 22.32 -2.22 -0.75
CA VAL A 586 23.09 -0.96 -0.73
C VAL A 586 24.28 -1.01 0.26
N ILE A 587 24.18 -1.81 1.32
CA ILE A 587 25.13 -1.84 2.44
C ILE A 587 26.55 -2.27 2.01
N PRO A 588 26.74 -3.38 1.24
CA PRO A 588 28.07 -3.83 0.85
C PRO A 588 28.82 -2.80 0.01
N LEU A 589 28.12 -2.16 -0.93
CA LEU A 589 28.69 -1.13 -1.79
C LEU A 589 29.01 0.17 -1.03
N MET A 590 28.19 0.56 -0.05
CA MET A 590 28.54 1.66 0.85
C MET A 590 29.83 1.38 1.62
N PHE A 591 30.03 0.14 2.08
CA PHE A 591 31.23 -0.26 2.81
C PHE A 591 32.48 -0.29 1.92
N VAL A 592 32.39 -0.93 0.74
CA VAL A 592 33.49 -0.98 -0.24
C VAL A 592 33.89 0.41 -0.72
N ARG A 593 32.90 1.27 -0.99
CA ARG A 593 33.15 2.67 -1.39
C ARG A 593 33.87 3.45 -0.29
N ARG A 594 33.53 3.21 0.98
CA ARG A 594 34.21 3.83 2.13
C ARG A 594 35.69 3.44 2.22
N LEU A 595 36.02 2.19 1.89
CA LEU A 595 37.40 1.69 1.89
C LEU A 595 38.22 2.25 0.71
N ALA A 596 37.63 2.31 -0.49
CA ALA A 596 38.31 2.77 -1.70
C ALA A 596 38.72 4.25 -1.63
N MET A 597 37.88 5.10 -1.03
CA MET A 597 38.15 6.54 -0.91
C MET A 597 39.37 6.87 -0.03
N ARG A 598 39.75 5.98 0.91
CA ARG A 598 40.97 6.17 1.71
C ARG A 598 42.23 6.20 0.84
N ARG A 599 42.28 5.43 -0.25
CA ARG A 599 43.44 5.34 -1.15
C ARG A 599 43.54 6.54 -2.11
N VAL A 600 42.40 6.96 -2.68
CA VAL A 600 42.35 8.13 -3.59
C VAL A 600 42.80 9.41 -2.89
N SER A 601 42.47 9.54 -1.60
CA SER A 601 42.93 10.68 -0.79
C SER A 601 44.45 10.73 -0.63
N GLN A 602 45.14 9.59 -0.61
CA GLN A 602 46.60 9.52 -0.50
C GLN A 602 47.28 9.88 -1.82
N GLU A 603 46.76 9.38 -2.95
CA GLU A 603 47.31 9.68 -4.29
C GLU A 603 47.16 11.17 -4.67
N ALA A 604 46.01 11.78 -4.36
CA ALA A 604 45.76 13.18 -4.71
C ALA A 604 46.60 14.18 -3.90
N GLN A 605 47.03 13.82 -2.68
CA GLN A 605 47.96 14.63 -1.88
C GLN A 605 49.40 14.59 -2.46
N SER A 606 49.72 13.57 -3.26
CA SER A 606 51.05 13.36 -3.83
C SER A 606 51.25 13.88 -5.26
N SER A 607 50.21 14.47 -5.89
CA SER A 607 50.28 14.93 -7.29
C SER A 607 50.69 16.41 -7.39
N PRO A 608 51.83 16.75 -8.01
CA PRO A 608 52.25 18.14 -8.21
C PRO A 608 51.48 18.76 -9.39
N GLY A 609 50.53 19.66 -9.11
CA GLY A 609 49.75 20.39 -10.10
C GLY A 609 48.83 21.46 -9.50
N ARG A 610 48.41 22.46 -10.31
CA ARG A 610 47.50 23.55 -9.91
C ARG A 610 46.12 23.00 -9.52
N HIS A 611 45.88 22.81 -8.23
CA HIS A 611 44.66 22.26 -7.65
C HIS A 611 43.55 23.32 -7.55
N ILE A 612 42.33 22.89 -7.25
CA ILE A 612 41.17 23.75 -6.99
C ILE A 612 40.89 23.72 -5.49
N VAL A 613 40.84 24.88 -4.85
CA VAL A 613 40.56 24.96 -3.41
C VAL A 613 39.07 25.16 -3.19
N LEU A 614 38.46 24.35 -2.33
CA LEU A 614 37.08 24.46 -1.91
C LEU A 614 37.01 24.93 -0.43
N LEU A 615 36.77 26.22 -0.25
CA LEU A 615 36.54 26.87 1.04
C LEU A 615 35.06 26.82 1.40
N ARG A 616 34.73 26.45 2.64
CA ARG A 616 33.34 26.28 3.05
C ARG A 616 33.20 26.31 4.56
N SER A 617 32.04 26.79 5.01
CA SER A 617 31.67 26.69 6.42
C SER A 617 31.34 25.25 6.79
N PHE A 618 31.92 24.78 7.91
CA PHE A 618 31.59 23.47 8.48
C PHE A 618 30.10 23.31 8.83
N ALA A 619 29.37 24.39 9.08
CA ALA A 619 27.94 24.36 9.35
C ALA A 619 27.10 23.86 8.15
N ASP A 620 27.66 23.95 6.93
CA ASP A 620 27.00 23.57 5.68
C ASP A 620 27.35 22.15 5.18
N ASP A 621 28.27 21.42 5.85
CA ASP A 621 28.68 20.04 5.50
C ASP A 621 27.53 19.03 5.41
N LYS A 622 26.47 19.23 6.20
CA LYS A 622 25.32 18.33 6.29
C LYS A 622 24.25 18.62 5.23
N ARG A 623 24.39 19.67 4.42
CA ARG A 623 23.41 20.00 3.39
C ARG A 623 23.38 18.94 2.31
N ARG A 624 22.18 18.51 1.92
CA ARG A 624 21.95 17.52 0.87
C ARG A 624 21.13 18.10 -0.26
N VAL A 625 21.44 17.68 -1.48
CA VAL A 625 20.66 17.95 -2.69
C VAL A 625 20.34 16.61 -3.34
N ARG A 626 19.17 16.52 -3.97
CA ARG A 626 18.79 15.35 -4.74
C ARG A 626 19.68 15.27 -5.98
N ALA A 627 20.39 14.16 -6.15
CA ALA A 627 21.08 13.84 -7.40
C ALA A 627 20.02 13.39 -8.41
N ARG A 628 19.77 14.22 -9.44
CA ARG A 628 18.76 13.97 -10.47
C ARG A 628 19.35 13.30 -11.70
N ARG A 629 20.68 13.37 -11.88
CA ARG A 629 21.36 12.60 -12.91
C ARG A 629 22.00 11.35 -12.34
N LEU A 630 21.75 10.24 -13.02
CA LEU A 630 22.38 8.94 -12.75
C LEU A 630 23.75 8.82 -13.45
N ASP A 631 24.10 9.73 -14.37
CA ASP A 631 25.36 9.72 -15.11
C ASP A 631 26.60 10.06 -14.27
N ARG A 632 26.40 10.79 -13.16
CA ARG A 632 27.42 11.10 -12.15
C ARG A 632 27.65 9.93 -11.17
N ALA A 633 26.64 9.08 -11.03
CA ALA A 633 26.68 7.89 -10.21
C ALA A 633 27.47 6.79 -10.93
N SER A 634 28.41 6.18 -10.21
CA SER A 634 29.03 4.92 -10.64
C SER A 634 27.94 3.86 -10.91
N ILE A 635 28.21 2.81 -11.69
CA ILE A 635 27.24 1.71 -11.92
C ILE A 635 26.68 1.21 -10.57
N VAL A 636 27.57 1.13 -9.58
CA VAL A 636 27.29 0.87 -8.17
C VAL A 636 26.26 1.84 -7.56
N ASP A 637 26.39 3.15 -7.76
CA ASP A 637 25.46 4.15 -7.23
C ASP A 637 24.09 4.13 -7.91
N ARG A 638 24.04 3.72 -9.19
CA ARG A 638 22.79 3.50 -9.92
C ARG A 638 22.01 2.32 -9.36
N ILE A 639 22.71 1.23 -9.05
CA ILE A 639 22.14 0.03 -8.42
C ILE A 639 21.71 0.32 -6.99
N CYS A 640 22.48 1.13 -6.25
CA CYS A 640 22.20 1.47 -4.85
C CYS A 640 21.07 2.50 -4.63
N LEU A 641 20.44 2.99 -5.70
CA LEU A 641 19.34 3.97 -5.63
C LEU A 641 19.65 5.22 -4.75
N ARG A 642 20.94 5.58 -4.58
CA ARG A 642 21.36 6.70 -3.73
C ARG A 642 20.93 8.02 -4.38
N ARG A 643 19.76 8.55 -3.99
CA ARG A 643 19.16 9.75 -4.60
C ARG A 643 19.53 11.08 -3.92
N TRP A 644 20.17 11.07 -2.76
CA TRP A 644 20.57 12.28 -2.04
C TRP A 644 22.07 12.31 -1.79
N GLU A 645 22.72 13.36 -2.29
CA GLU A 645 24.16 13.61 -2.14
C GLU A 645 24.40 14.86 -1.31
N ARG A 646 25.57 14.97 -0.68
CA ARG A 646 25.94 16.19 0.03
C ARG A 646 26.16 17.31 -0.99
N PHE A 647 25.83 18.54 -0.63
CA PHE A 647 26.06 19.69 -1.52
C PHE A 647 27.55 19.81 -1.91
N GLU A 648 28.45 19.59 -0.95
CA GLU A 648 29.90 19.51 -1.19
C GLU A 648 30.26 18.46 -2.27
N GLU A 649 29.66 17.26 -2.23
CA GLU A 649 29.95 16.18 -3.19
C GLU A 649 29.61 16.62 -4.62
N ILE A 650 28.46 17.30 -4.80
CA ILE A 650 28.01 17.78 -6.11
C ILE A 650 28.95 18.84 -6.67
N ILE A 651 29.37 19.78 -5.82
CA ILE A 651 30.28 20.85 -6.22
C ILE A 651 31.68 20.30 -6.49
N ALA A 652 32.22 19.47 -5.61
CA ALA A 652 33.51 18.82 -5.81
C ALA A 652 33.53 17.96 -7.09
N THR A 653 32.41 17.31 -7.43
CA THR A 653 32.27 16.57 -8.70
C THR A 653 32.22 17.49 -9.91
N ALA A 654 31.59 18.66 -9.82
CA ALA A 654 31.60 19.63 -10.91
C ALA A 654 33.01 20.22 -11.11
N LEU A 655 33.70 20.54 -10.01
CA LEU A 655 35.05 21.10 -10.03
C LEU A 655 36.12 20.08 -10.45
N SER A 656 35.95 18.80 -10.10
CA SER A 656 36.91 17.74 -10.46
C SER A 656 37.02 17.50 -11.96
N THR A 657 36.03 17.96 -12.74
CA THR A 657 36.10 17.96 -14.20
C THR A 657 37.11 18.96 -14.78
N ILE A 658 37.59 19.89 -13.95
CA ILE A 658 38.53 20.97 -14.31
C ILE A 658 39.91 20.69 -13.71
N GLY A 659 39.97 20.22 -12.46
CA GLY A 659 41.23 19.87 -11.78
C GLY A 659 41.03 19.20 -10.41
N PRO A 660 42.09 18.67 -9.77
CA PRO A 660 42.01 18.05 -8.45
C PRO A 660 41.46 19.03 -7.40
N VAL A 661 40.45 18.63 -6.63
CA VAL A 661 39.79 19.51 -5.66
C VAL A 661 40.30 19.21 -4.25
N ILE A 662 40.78 20.22 -3.54
CA ILE A 662 41.26 20.16 -2.15
C ILE A 662 40.30 20.97 -1.26
N ALA A 663 39.89 20.41 -0.13
CA ALA A 663 39.13 21.11 0.92
C ALA A 663 39.80 20.97 2.28
N LEU A 664 39.41 21.82 3.22
CA LEU A 664 39.91 21.77 4.60
C LEU A 664 39.04 20.83 5.46
N SER A 665 39.68 20.00 6.28
CA SER A 665 39.01 19.16 7.29
C SER A 665 38.83 19.87 8.63
N ARG A 666 37.91 19.36 9.46
CA ARG A 666 37.79 19.82 10.85
C ARG A 666 38.97 19.31 11.68
N PRO A 667 39.56 20.15 12.56
CA PRO A 667 40.54 19.69 13.54
C PRO A 667 39.98 18.51 14.36
N GLY A 668 40.73 17.39 14.46
CA GLY A 668 40.33 16.20 15.23
C GLY A 668 39.41 15.19 14.53
N GLU A 669 39.06 15.38 13.26
CA GLU A 669 38.20 14.45 12.50
C GLU A 669 38.95 13.13 12.16
N ARG A 670 38.71 12.05 12.94
CA ARG A 670 39.42 10.75 12.84
C ARG A 670 39.12 9.92 11.57
N LEU A 671 38.05 10.22 10.86
CA LEU A 671 37.62 9.47 9.68
C LEU A 671 37.17 10.44 8.58
N PRO A 672 37.78 10.43 7.39
CA PRO A 672 37.28 11.25 6.29
C PRO A 672 35.85 10.80 5.94
N PRO A 673 34.86 11.71 5.89
CA PRO A 673 33.51 11.36 5.50
C PRO A 673 33.46 10.89 4.04
N ALA A 674 32.43 10.12 3.70
CA ALA A 674 32.22 9.64 2.35
C ALA A 674 32.01 10.82 1.39
N LEU A 675 32.98 11.01 0.49
CA LEU A 675 32.98 11.81 -0.75
C LEU A 675 32.98 13.35 -0.62
N GLY A 676 33.76 13.96 -1.51
CA GLY A 676 34.00 15.39 -1.61
C GLY A 676 35.38 15.66 -2.18
N ALA A 677 35.85 16.89 -2.01
CA ALA A 677 37.24 17.26 -2.25
C ALA A 677 38.18 16.47 -1.32
N VAL A 678 39.42 16.28 -1.75
CA VAL A 678 40.49 15.69 -0.93
C VAL A 678 40.70 16.59 0.28
N ARG A 679 40.61 16.05 1.50
CA ARG A 679 40.73 16.86 2.70
C ARG A 679 42.16 16.96 3.17
N GLN A 680 42.65 18.18 3.34
CA GLN A 680 43.96 18.47 3.91
C GLN A 680 43.80 18.95 5.36
N GLN A 681 44.58 18.36 6.26
CA GLN A 681 44.64 18.71 7.68
C GLN A 681 45.81 19.67 7.91
N PHE A 682 45.55 20.75 8.64
CA PHE A 682 46.60 21.63 9.15
C PHE A 682 46.59 21.61 10.69
N PRO A 683 47.77 21.69 11.33
CA PRO A 683 47.86 21.97 12.77
C PRO A 683 47.20 23.32 13.10
N MET A 684 46.65 23.45 14.32
CA MET A 684 45.93 24.65 14.74
C MET A 684 46.78 25.93 14.69
N ASP A 685 48.10 25.81 14.81
CA ASP A 685 49.00 26.96 14.88
C ASP A 685 49.50 27.39 13.48
N GLY A 686 49.29 26.56 12.44
CA GLY A 686 49.74 26.77 11.06
C GLY A 686 48.63 26.92 10.02
N TRP A 687 47.36 26.84 10.42
CA TRP A 687 46.25 26.74 9.46
C TRP A 687 46.10 27.97 8.54
N ARG A 688 46.29 29.20 9.06
CA ARG A 688 46.15 30.43 8.25
C ARG A 688 47.22 30.51 7.15
N ALA A 689 48.46 30.16 7.48
CA ALA A 689 49.55 30.11 6.50
C ALA A 689 49.25 29.07 5.42
N GLY A 690 48.83 27.87 5.82
CA GLY A 690 48.44 26.80 4.87
C GLY A 690 47.29 27.18 3.94
N VAL A 691 46.28 27.91 4.43
CA VAL A 691 45.17 28.40 3.57
C VAL A 691 45.65 29.44 2.57
N ARG A 692 46.56 30.34 2.95
CA ARG A 692 47.15 31.34 2.04
C ARG A 692 47.94 30.68 0.93
N ASP A 693 48.76 29.67 1.25
CA ASP A 693 49.55 28.92 0.28
C ASP A 693 48.65 28.17 -0.71
N LEU A 694 47.60 27.50 -0.20
CA LEU A 694 46.58 26.87 -1.04
C LEU A 694 45.89 27.86 -1.99
N ILE A 695 45.49 29.04 -1.50
CA ILE A 695 44.87 30.08 -2.35
C ILE A 695 45.83 30.56 -3.44
N ARG A 696 47.11 30.79 -3.08
CA ARG A 696 48.15 31.23 -4.01
C ARG A 696 48.36 30.23 -5.14
N ASP A 697 48.54 28.96 -4.80
CA ASP A 697 48.91 27.88 -5.73
C ASP A 697 47.72 27.31 -6.53
N SER A 698 46.50 27.66 -6.13
CA SER A 698 45.28 27.18 -6.79
C SER A 698 45.07 27.74 -8.20
N ALA A 699 44.53 26.92 -9.11
CA ALA A 699 43.98 27.36 -10.39
C ALA A 699 42.66 28.13 -10.22
N LEU A 700 41.83 27.70 -9.26
CA LEU A 700 40.52 28.26 -8.96
C LEU A 700 40.28 28.18 -7.45
N VAL A 701 39.66 29.22 -6.90
CA VAL A 701 39.20 29.26 -5.51
C VAL A 701 37.69 29.20 -5.53
N CYS A 702 37.10 28.17 -4.94
CA CYS A 702 35.67 28.01 -4.84
C CYS A 702 35.24 28.17 -3.38
N MET A 703 34.36 29.13 -3.10
CA MET A 703 33.91 29.42 -1.74
C MET A 703 32.40 29.20 -1.63
N VAL A 704 31.96 28.34 -0.70
CA VAL A 704 30.54 28.19 -0.37
C VAL A 704 30.13 29.30 0.59
N VAL A 705 29.28 30.22 0.12
CA VAL A 705 28.83 31.40 0.86
C VAL A 705 28.07 30.98 2.11
N GLY A 706 28.63 31.31 3.27
CA GLY A 706 28.10 31.09 4.61
C GLY A 706 28.06 32.41 5.41
N ARG A 707 27.74 32.29 6.70
CA ARG A 707 27.66 33.45 7.62
C ARG A 707 28.58 33.29 8.84
N THR A 708 29.63 32.47 8.73
CA THR A 708 30.62 32.27 9.80
C THR A 708 31.74 33.29 9.70
N GLU A 709 32.23 33.75 10.84
CA GLU A 709 33.38 34.65 10.94
C GLU A 709 34.62 34.09 10.22
N SER A 710 34.90 32.78 10.36
CA SER A 710 36.01 32.12 9.67
C SER A 710 35.95 32.29 8.15
N LEU A 711 34.75 32.28 7.57
CA LEU A 711 34.56 32.41 6.13
C LEU A 711 34.72 33.87 5.67
N VAL A 712 34.35 34.84 6.51
CA VAL A 712 34.60 36.27 6.25
C VAL A 712 36.11 36.54 6.25
N ILE A 713 36.84 35.94 7.18
CA ILE A 713 38.32 36.01 7.21
C ILE A 713 38.89 35.39 5.93
N GLU A 714 38.47 34.16 5.57
CA GLU A 714 38.89 33.51 4.32
C GLU A 714 38.56 34.35 3.07
N LEU A 715 37.43 35.05 3.05
CA LEU A 715 37.04 35.94 1.96
C LEU A 715 37.98 37.14 1.84
N ARG A 716 38.31 37.78 2.97
CA ARG A 716 39.25 38.90 3.01
C ARG A 716 40.67 38.47 2.62
N GLU A 717 41.07 37.24 2.94
CA GLU A 717 42.34 36.67 2.47
C GLU A 717 42.36 36.49 0.95
N VAL A 718 41.26 36.02 0.34
CA VAL A 718 41.13 35.95 -1.13
C VAL A 718 41.23 37.34 -1.76
N GLN A 719 40.66 38.37 -1.12
CA GLN A 719 40.77 39.76 -1.56
C GLN A 719 42.19 40.31 -1.42
N ALA A 720 42.82 40.13 -0.26
CA ALA A 720 44.18 40.59 0.04
C ALA A 720 45.23 39.96 -0.88
N LEU A 721 45.02 38.71 -1.30
CA LEU A 721 45.88 38.00 -2.25
C LEU A 721 45.57 38.32 -3.73
N GLY A 722 44.63 39.23 -4.03
CA GLY A 722 44.27 39.59 -5.41
C GLY A 722 43.62 38.44 -6.21
N ALA A 723 43.11 37.41 -5.52
CA ALA A 723 42.64 36.17 -6.14
C ALA A 723 41.15 36.20 -6.56
N LEU A 724 40.48 37.35 -6.52
CA LEU A 724 39.06 37.48 -6.87
C LEU A 724 38.73 37.07 -8.32
N HIS A 725 39.65 37.33 -9.26
CA HIS A 725 39.49 36.98 -10.68
C HIS A 725 39.39 35.47 -10.93
N LYS A 726 39.88 34.64 -9.99
CA LYS A 726 39.79 33.17 -10.02
C LYS A 726 38.87 32.62 -8.91
N ALA A 727 38.07 33.47 -8.28
CA ALA A 727 37.17 33.11 -7.18
C ALA A 727 35.72 32.87 -7.63
N LEU A 728 35.13 31.77 -7.20
CA LEU A 728 33.73 31.38 -7.45
C LEU A 728 32.95 31.32 -6.13
N PHE A 729 31.95 32.19 -5.96
CA PHE A 729 31.12 32.25 -4.75
C PHE A 729 29.82 31.47 -4.94
N LEU A 730 29.74 30.27 -4.36
CA LEU A 730 28.59 29.37 -4.46
C LEU A 730 27.58 29.59 -3.34
N VAL A 731 26.33 29.81 -3.71
CA VAL A 731 25.24 29.95 -2.74
C VAL A 731 24.62 28.57 -2.50
N PRO A 732 24.69 27.99 -1.29
CA PRO A 732 24.17 26.65 -1.05
C PRO A 732 22.64 26.59 -1.09
N PRO A 733 22.06 25.40 -1.26
CA PRO A 733 20.60 25.20 -1.28
C PRO A 733 20.00 25.58 0.09
N CYS A 734 19.40 26.76 0.18
CA CYS A 734 18.80 27.30 1.40
C CYS A 734 17.40 27.89 1.15
N GLY A 735 16.71 28.29 2.23
CA GLY A 735 15.44 29.02 2.13
C GLY A 735 15.68 30.46 1.65
N ARG A 736 14.67 31.10 1.05
CA ARG A 736 14.78 32.47 0.51
C ARG A 736 15.33 33.49 1.52
N ARG A 737 14.84 33.44 2.77
CA ARG A 737 15.31 34.33 3.85
C ARG A 737 16.81 34.15 4.11
N GLU A 738 17.27 32.90 4.25
CA GLU A 738 18.69 32.58 4.46
C GLU A 738 19.54 32.93 3.24
N GLN A 739 19.01 32.75 2.02
CA GLN A 739 19.68 33.15 0.79
C GLN A 739 19.90 34.67 0.74
N ARG A 740 18.86 35.47 1.04
CA ARG A 740 18.96 36.93 1.11
C ARG A 740 19.99 37.40 2.14
N ARG A 741 20.03 36.79 3.33
CA ARG A 741 21.04 37.12 4.36
C ARG A 741 22.47 36.80 3.92
N ARG A 742 22.68 35.65 3.27
CA ARG A 742 23.99 35.26 2.72
C ARG A 742 24.44 36.17 1.58
N LEU A 743 23.50 36.57 0.72
CA LEU A 743 23.75 37.54 -0.35
C LEU A 743 24.06 38.93 0.22
N ALA A 744 23.38 39.36 1.29
CA ALA A 744 23.65 40.66 1.92
C ALA A 744 25.07 40.73 2.50
N LEU A 745 25.53 39.64 3.13
CA LEU A 745 26.92 39.50 3.56
C LEU A 745 27.89 39.62 2.40
N LEU A 746 27.63 38.91 1.30
CA LEU A 746 28.51 38.94 0.13
C LEU A 746 28.50 40.31 -0.57
N SER A 747 27.35 40.97 -0.66
CA SER A 747 27.19 42.33 -1.18
C SER A 747 28.02 43.33 -0.38
N ARG A 748 27.98 43.24 0.96
CA ARG A 748 28.80 44.08 1.84
C ARG A 748 30.30 43.85 1.66
N GLU A 749 30.76 42.61 1.67
CA GLU A 749 32.21 42.33 1.64
C GLU A 749 32.82 42.49 0.22
N LEU A 750 32.06 42.23 -0.85
CA LEU A 750 32.55 42.38 -2.24
C LEU A 750 32.23 43.75 -2.88
N GLY A 751 31.47 44.60 -2.20
CA GLY A 751 31.03 45.90 -2.70
C GLY A 751 30.03 45.82 -3.86
N ILE A 752 29.36 44.67 -4.05
CA ILE A 752 28.40 44.48 -5.14
C ILE A 752 27.08 45.16 -4.77
N PRO A 753 26.47 46.00 -5.63
CA PRO A 753 25.20 46.67 -5.35
C PRO A 753 24.09 45.70 -4.92
N TRP A 754 23.43 46.01 -3.80
CA TRP A 754 22.41 45.13 -3.20
C TRP A 754 21.16 44.98 -4.08
N ASP A 755 20.74 46.06 -4.72
CA ASP A 755 19.63 46.10 -5.68
C ASP A 755 19.80 45.05 -6.78
N ARG A 756 21.03 44.86 -7.25
CA ARG A 756 21.39 43.85 -8.24
C ARG A 756 21.22 42.44 -7.71
N MET A 757 21.73 42.17 -6.50
CA MET A 757 21.55 40.87 -5.85
C MET A 757 20.07 40.57 -5.61
N LEU A 758 19.28 41.60 -5.27
CA LEU A 758 17.85 41.47 -5.06
C LEU A 758 17.10 41.17 -6.36
N ARG A 759 17.39 41.88 -7.46
CA ARG A 759 16.84 41.59 -8.79
C ARG A 759 17.10 40.14 -9.20
N ALA A 760 18.31 39.63 -8.94
CA ALA A 760 18.67 38.24 -9.24
C ALA A 760 17.85 37.19 -8.45
N THR A 761 17.19 37.59 -7.35
CA THR A 761 16.32 36.73 -6.54
C THR A 761 14.84 36.81 -6.92
N ARG A 762 14.44 37.74 -7.81
CA ARG A 762 13.06 37.88 -8.29
C ARG A 762 12.72 36.76 -9.27
N GLY A 763 11.96 35.77 -8.82
CA GLY A 763 11.53 34.63 -9.65
C GLY A 763 12.60 33.55 -9.88
N THR A 764 13.84 33.76 -9.45
CA THR A 764 14.95 32.80 -9.53
C THR A 764 15.68 32.62 -8.20
N ASP A 765 16.44 31.54 -8.06
CA ASP A 765 17.40 31.33 -6.98
C ASP A 765 18.81 31.59 -7.54
N VAL A 766 19.62 32.35 -6.82
CA VAL A 766 21.04 32.59 -7.13
C VAL A 766 21.85 31.34 -6.78
N LEU A 767 22.65 30.86 -7.73
CA LEU A 767 23.46 29.65 -7.56
C LEU A 767 24.94 29.97 -7.36
N LEU A 768 25.49 30.89 -8.16
CA LEU A 768 26.90 31.24 -8.19
C LEU A 768 27.07 32.73 -8.51
N ILE A 769 28.07 33.37 -7.91
CA ILE A 769 28.50 34.74 -8.19
C ILE A 769 30.00 34.74 -8.50
N MET A 770 30.42 35.53 -9.50
CA MET A 770 31.82 35.69 -9.89
C MET A 770 32.13 37.17 -10.11
N GLN A 771 33.24 37.66 -9.55
CA GLN A 771 33.69 39.05 -9.67
C GLN A 771 34.97 39.11 -10.54
N ASN A 772 34.80 39.33 -11.84
CA ASN A 772 35.90 39.23 -12.81
C ASN A 772 36.62 40.57 -13.08
N ALA A 773 35.90 41.69 -13.04
CA ALA A 773 36.41 42.99 -13.52
C ALA A 773 35.97 44.20 -12.66
N GLY A 774 35.56 43.97 -11.41
CA GLY A 774 35.08 45.01 -10.47
C GLY A 774 33.70 44.71 -9.87
N PRO A 775 33.27 45.43 -8.81
CA PRO A 775 31.99 45.19 -8.12
C PRO A 775 30.77 45.39 -9.04
N GLU A 776 30.82 46.41 -9.89
CA GLU A 776 29.79 46.77 -10.86
C GLU A 776 29.68 45.78 -12.03
N ARG A 777 30.68 44.91 -12.24
CA ARG A 777 30.73 43.90 -13.31
C ARG A 777 30.66 42.47 -12.78
N ALA A 778 30.16 42.28 -11.56
CA ALA A 778 29.94 40.95 -11.00
C ALA A 778 28.86 40.18 -11.80
N VAL A 779 29.19 38.96 -12.22
CA VAL A 779 28.29 38.09 -12.98
C VAL A 779 27.53 37.19 -12.02
N ILE A 780 26.19 37.17 -12.13
CA ILE A 780 25.31 36.42 -11.23
C ILE A 780 24.60 35.31 -12.00
N PHE A 781 24.87 34.05 -11.63
CA PHE A 781 24.26 32.88 -12.25
C PHE A 781 22.99 32.44 -11.50
N THR A 782 21.88 32.32 -12.22
CA THR A 782 20.56 32.04 -11.66
C THR A 782 19.85 30.84 -12.32
N ALA A 783 19.01 30.16 -11.53
CA ALA A 783 18.12 29.11 -12.01
C ALA A 783 16.75 29.18 -11.31
N ARG A 784 15.73 28.47 -11.83
CA ARG A 784 14.41 28.43 -11.16
C ARG A 784 14.44 27.71 -9.81
N ALA A 785 15.38 26.79 -9.59
CA ALA A 785 15.61 26.14 -8.31
C ALA A 785 17.08 25.69 -8.17
N PRO A 786 17.61 25.57 -6.94
CA PRO A 786 18.93 25.03 -6.66
C PRO A 786 18.87 23.50 -6.72
N ASP A 787 19.29 22.94 -7.85
CA ASP A 787 19.49 21.50 -8.06
C ASP A 787 20.87 21.18 -8.63
N ASP A 788 21.23 19.91 -8.56
CA ASP A 788 22.52 19.36 -8.97
C ASP A 788 22.92 19.71 -10.42
N VAL A 789 21.95 19.73 -11.33
CA VAL A 789 22.15 20.10 -12.74
C VAL A 789 22.32 21.60 -12.94
N GLY A 790 21.61 22.44 -12.16
CA GLY A 790 21.78 23.88 -12.19
C GLY A 790 23.14 24.32 -11.67
N TYR A 791 23.63 23.72 -10.56
CA TYR A 791 24.96 24.03 -10.02
C TYR A 791 26.09 23.62 -10.97
N GLU A 792 26.04 22.44 -11.59
CA GLU A 792 27.04 22.03 -12.59
C GLU A 792 27.07 23.00 -13.77
N ALA A 793 25.90 23.35 -14.32
CA ALA A 793 25.82 24.30 -15.41
C ALA A 793 26.38 25.69 -15.04
N ALA A 794 26.12 26.15 -13.80
CA ALA A 794 26.65 27.42 -13.30
C ALA A 794 28.18 27.39 -13.13
N VAL A 795 28.74 26.29 -12.58
CA VAL A 795 30.21 26.14 -12.43
C VAL A 795 30.89 26.10 -13.79
N HIS A 796 30.38 25.29 -14.74
CA HIS A 796 30.96 25.22 -16.09
C HIS A 796 30.85 26.55 -16.83
N ALA A 797 29.73 27.26 -16.68
CA ALA A 797 29.53 28.58 -17.27
C ALA A 797 30.52 29.62 -16.71
N ALA A 798 30.76 29.61 -15.39
CA ALA A 798 31.69 30.52 -14.73
C ALA A 798 33.15 30.25 -15.11
N VAL A 799 33.54 28.99 -15.24
CA VAL A 799 34.93 28.61 -15.61
C VAL A 799 35.23 29.00 -17.06
N LEU A 800 34.22 29.00 -17.95
CA LEU A 800 34.39 29.57 -19.29
C LEU A 800 34.66 31.08 -19.27
N LEU A 801 34.35 31.81 -18.19
CA LEU A 801 34.69 33.23 -18.03
C LEU A 801 36.11 33.44 -17.49
N THR A 802 36.68 32.46 -16.77
CA THR A 802 38.06 32.53 -16.26
C THR A 802 39.10 32.20 -17.34
N GLY A 803 38.67 31.91 -18.57
CA GLY A 803 39.56 31.52 -19.68
C GLY A 803 40.10 30.09 -19.58
N GLN A 804 39.64 29.30 -18.61
CA GLN A 804 40.08 27.91 -18.46
C GLN A 804 39.24 26.95 -19.31
N PRO A 805 39.83 25.87 -19.83
CA PRO A 805 39.09 24.85 -20.56
C PRO A 805 38.09 24.16 -19.62
N ALA A 806 36.80 24.30 -19.91
CA ALA A 806 35.72 23.63 -19.18
C ALA A 806 35.00 22.63 -20.10
N PRO A 807 34.64 21.42 -19.62
CA PRO A 807 33.82 20.46 -20.36
C PRO A 807 32.34 20.89 -20.37
N ALA A 808 32.08 22.11 -20.85
CA ALA A 808 30.75 22.70 -20.92
C ALA A 808 29.93 22.11 -22.08
N THR A 809 28.65 21.83 -21.81
CA THR A 809 27.68 21.41 -22.83
C THR A 809 27.48 22.49 -23.89
N ALA A 810 27.04 22.10 -25.10
CA ALA A 810 26.75 23.04 -26.19
C ALA A 810 25.80 24.17 -25.75
N VAL A 811 24.76 23.85 -24.98
CA VAL A 811 23.80 24.83 -24.44
C VAL A 811 24.48 25.81 -23.46
N VAL A 812 25.42 25.33 -22.62
CA VAL A 812 26.16 26.24 -21.73
C VAL A 812 27.07 27.16 -22.55
N ARG A 813 27.74 26.65 -23.59
CA ARG A 813 28.57 27.50 -24.48
C ARG A 813 27.72 28.54 -25.22
N GLU A 814 26.54 28.16 -25.67
CA GLU A 814 25.56 29.05 -26.31
C GLU A 814 25.08 30.15 -25.37
N ILE A 815 24.70 29.79 -24.12
CA ILE A 815 24.35 30.75 -23.07
C ILE A 815 25.49 31.74 -22.83
N MET A 816 26.74 31.25 -22.79
CA MET A 816 27.90 32.09 -22.55
C MET A 816 28.27 32.97 -23.75
N ALA A 817 28.10 32.49 -24.98
CA ALA A 817 28.28 33.31 -26.17
C ALA A 817 27.28 34.48 -26.21
N GLY A 818 25.99 34.19 -25.94
CA GLY A 818 24.97 35.23 -25.84
C GLY A 818 25.20 36.21 -24.67
N PHE A 819 25.73 35.72 -23.55
CA PHE A 819 26.16 36.61 -22.45
C PHE A 819 27.30 37.53 -22.88
N ARG A 820 28.37 37.01 -23.50
CA ARG A 820 29.51 37.83 -23.97
C ARG A 820 29.05 38.91 -24.95
N HIS A 821 28.12 38.59 -25.84
CA HIS A 821 27.53 39.57 -26.76
C HIS A 821 26.73 40.67 -26.03
N ARG A 822 25.93 40.31 -25.01
CA ARG A 822 25.17 41.30 -24.21
C ARG A 822 26.05 42.15 -23.30
N ALA A 823 27.09 41.56 -22.73
CA ALA A 823 28.02 42.24 -21.83
C ALA A 823 28.97 43.20 -22.58
N ALA A 824 29.13 43.03 -23.90
CA ALA A 824 29.91 43.94 -24.74
C ALA A 824 29.16 45.24 -25.10
N GLY A 825 27.83 45.28 -24.94
CA GLY A 825 27.05 46.50 -25.13
C GLY A 825 27.06 47.35 -23.86
N ASP A 826 27.49 48.60 -23.96
CA ASP A 826 27.57 49.56 -22.84
C ASP A 826 26.18 50.13 -22.52
N ARG A 827 25.24 49.26 -22.11
CA ARG A 827 23.90 49.68 -21.69
C ARG A 827 23.92 50.03 -20.19
N PRO A 828 23.43 51.23 -19.79
CA PRO A 828 23.31 51.58 -18.38
C PRO A 828 22.38 50.60 -17.67
N VAL A 829 22.82 50.11 -16.50
CA VAL A 829 22.02 49.22 -15.67
C VAL A 829 20.93 50.07 -15.00
N PRO A 830 19.63 49.78 -15.19
CA PRO A 830 18.57 50.54 -14.54
C PRO A 830 18.68 50.39 -13.02
N SER A 831 18.81 51.52 -12.31
CA SER A 831 18.77 51.57 -10.84
C SER A 831 17.35 51.27 -10.39
N ALA A 832 17.20 50.26 -9.52
CA ALA A 832 15.92 50.04 -8.84
C ALA A 832 15.92 50.87 -7.54
N GLY A 833 14.76 51.41 -7.16
CA GLY A 833 14.60 52.20 -5.94
C GLY A 833 15.18 51.53 -4.68
N PRO A 834 15.59 52.33 -3.68
CA PRO A 834 16.45 51.89 -2.59
C PRO A 834 15.69 50.94 -1.65
N THR A 835 15.84 49.63 -1.85
CA THR A 835 15.45 48.64 -0.85
C THR A 835 16.68 48.32 -0.01
N PRO A 836 16.70 48.64 1.30
CA PRO A 836 17.89 48.42 2.12
C PRO A 836 18.22 46.92 2.26
N PRO A 837 19.51 46.54 2.34
CA PRO A 837 19.91 45.17 2.63
C PRO A 837 19.46 44.75 4.04
N PRO A 838 19.07 43.48 4.24
CA PRO A 838 18.80 42.97 5.58
C PRO A 838 20.06 43.01 6.44
N ALA A 839 19.90 43.19 7.75
CA ALA A 839 21.01 43.21 8.71
C ALA A 839 21.92 41.98 8.55
N VAL A 840 23.22 42.22 8.38
CA VAL A 840 24.24 41.17 8.17
C VAL A 840 24.67 40.59 9.52
N GLU A 841 24.08 39.46 9.87
CA GLU A 841 24.41 38.69 11.07
C GLU A 841 25.53 37.67 10.77
N VAL A 842 26.71 37.87 11.40
CA VAL A 842 27.88 36.98 11.31
C VAL A 842 28.01 36.17 12.61
N TYR A 843 28.16 34.86 12.51
CA TYR A 843 28.29 33.96 13.66
C TYR A 843 29.76 33.74 14.04
N ALA A 844 30.03 33.83 15.34
CA ALA A 844 31.29 33.42 15.94
C ALA A 844 31.58 31.91 15.68
N PRO A 845 32.86 31.47 15.75
CA PRO A 845 33.25 30.08 15.59
C PRO A 845 32.41 29.14 16.45
N GLY A 846 31.90 28.06 15.85
CA GLY A 846 31.06 27.07 16.55
C GLY A 846 29.61 27.48 16.83
N ARG A 847 29.24 28.77 16.72
CA ARG A 847 27.87 29.26 16.98
C ARG A 847 26.95 29.30 15.75
N ALA A 848 27.47 28.99 14.56
CA ALA A 848 26.65 28.98 13.36
C ALA A 848 25.58 27.87 13.40
N PRO A 849 24.33 28.16 12.98
CA PRO A 849 23.25 27.18 12.99
C PRO A 849 23.58 26.03 12.03
N VAL A 850 23.78 24.84 12.60
CA VAL A 850 24.07 23.64 11.83
C VAL A 850 22.81 23.22 11.06
N TYR A 851 22.94 22.96 9.77
CA TYR A 851 21.83 22.44 8.99
C TYR A 851 21.33 21.10 9.55
N VAL A 852 20.10 21.11 10.08
CA VAL A 852 19.36 19.90 10.45
C VAL A 852 18.48 19.52 9.25
N PRO A 853 18.67 18.33 8.66
CA PRO A 853 17.84 17.87 7.56
C PRO A 853 16.35 17.86 7.94
N VAL A 854 15.49 18.13 6.97
CA VAL A 854 14.04 18.22 7.19
C VAL A 854 13.47 16.92 7.77
N TYR A 855 13.97 15.75 7.35
CA TYR A 855 13.55 14.45 7.88
C TYR A 855 13.96 14.22 9.35
N ARG A 856 14.85 15.04 9.90
CA ARG A 856 15.31 15.00 11.31
C ARG A 856 14.65 16.10 12.15
N ARG A 857 13.78 16.93 11.55
CA ARG A 857 12.93 17.87 12.28
C ARG A 857 11.75 17.10 12.85
N TRP A 858 11.55 17.22 14.16
CA TRP A 858 10.52 16.49 14.91
C TRP A 858 9.09 16.70 14.38
N THR A 859 8.85 17.77 13.60
CA THR A 859 7.55 18.06 12.98
C THR A 859 7.29 17.36 11.64
N VAL A 860 8.33 16.94 10.90
CA VAL A 860 8.18 16.31 9.56
C VAL A 860 8.41 14.79 9.61
N MET A 861 9.19 14.35 10.60
CA MET A 861 9.43 12.94 10.85
C MET A 861 8.12 12.16 11.10
N PRO A 862 7.12 12.67 11.86
CA PRO A 862 5.83 12.02 12.01
C PRO A 862 5.05 11.92 10.70
N TRP A 863 5.15 12.88 9.78
CA TRP A 863 4.43 12.83 8.49
C TRP A 863 5.05 11.88 7.48
N LEU A 864 6.39 11.84 7.39
CA LEU A 864 7.10 10.89 6.53
C LEU A 864 7.04 9.48 7.08
N LEU A 865 7.25 9.34 8.39
CA LEU A 865 7.05 8.07 9.08
C LEU A 865 5.59 7.69 9.00
N SER A 866 4.62 8.58 9.20
CA SER A 866 3.19 8.30 8.99
C SER A 866 2.88 7.98 7.55
N SER A 867 3.49 8.54 6.51
CA SER A 867 3.14 8.18 5.13
C SER A 867 3.68 6.80 4.76
N VAL A 868 4.92 6.50 5.17
CA VAL A 868 5.54 5.18 4.96
C VAL A 868 4.90 4.15 5.88
N LEU A 869 4.64 4.50 7.13
CA LEU A 869 3.89 3.71 8.09
C LEU A 869 2.44 3.59 7.66
N THR A 870 1.81 4.55 7.00
CA THR A 870 0.43 4.43 6.48
C THR A 870 0.42 3.61 5.20
N ALA A 871 1.48 3.59 4.40
CA ALA A 871 1.58 2.70 3.23
C ALA A 871 1.96 1.26 3.64
N VAL A 872 2.88 1.12 4.59
CA VAL A 872 3.23 -0.15 5.24
C VAL A 872 2.06 -0.62 6.08
N VAL A 873 1.37 0.25 6.80
CA VAL A 873 0.09 -0.02 7.46
C VAL A 873 -0.88 -0.37 6.37
N LEU A 874 -1.31 0.42 5.38
CA LEU A 874 -2.21 -0.05 4.31
C LEU A 874 -1.82 -1.40 3.69
N LEU A 875 -0.54 -1.71 3.48
CA LEU A 875 -0.08 -3.04 3.02
C LEU A 875 -0.27 -4.11 4.12
N VAL A 876 0.05 -3.77 5.37
CA VAL A 876 -0.14 -4.53 6.61
C VAL A 876 -1.62 -4.60 7.02
N THR A 877 -2.45 -3.56 7.03
CA THR A 877 -3.90 -3.57 7.09
C THR A 877 -4.49 -4.32 5.90
N THR A 878 -4.00 -4.27 4.67
CA THR A 878 -4.47 -5.25 3.65
C THR A 878 -4.10 -6.70 4.07
N PHE A 879 -3.03 -6.88 4.85
CA PHE A 879 -2.60 -8.13 5.50
C PHE A 879 -3.36 -8.48 6.81
N VAL A 880 -3.92 -7.50 7.54
CA VAL A 880 -4.67 -7.66 8.80
C VAL A 880 -6.19 -7.69 8.54
N THR A 881 -6.69 -6.81 7.67
CA THR A 881 -8.09 -6.65 7.27
C THR A 881 -8.46 -7.43 6.01
N GLY A 882 -7.47 -7.98 5.29
CA GLY A 882 -7.65 -9.11 4.37
C GLY A 882 -7.98 -10.37 5.16
N ILE A 883 -9.18 -10.35 5.74
CA ILE A 883 -9.77 -11.29 6.68
C ILE A 883 -9.12 -11.22 8.07
N ASN A 884 -9.77 -10.55 9.03
CA ASN A 884 -9.38 -10.47 10.44
C ASN A 884 -8.62 -11.71 10.93
N THR A 885 -7.32 -11.59 11.21
CA THR A 885 -6.77 -12.29 12.37
C THR A 885 -7.29 -11.55 13.59
N HIS A 886 -8.56 -11.78 13.93
CA HIS A 886 -8.78 -11.92 15.35
C HIS A 886 -7.91 -13.11 15.73
N ASP A 887 -6.97 -12.91 16.65
CA ASP A 887 -6.37 -14.02 17.37
C ASP A 887 -7.56 -14.79 17.94
N PHE A 888 -8.03 -15.78 17.18
CA PHE A 888 -9.12 -16.64 17.61
C PHE A 888 -8.58 -17.29 18.89
N PRO A 889 -9.26 -17.15 20.04
CA PRO A 889 -8.86 -17.87 21.23
C PRO A 889 -8.78 -19.36 20.87
N VAL A 890 -7.55 -19.89 20.87
CA VAL A 890 -7.29 -21.31 20.62
C VAL A 890 -6.97 -21.93 21.97
N VAL A 891 -7.74 -22.95 22.31
CA VAL A 891 -7.49 -23.82 23.46
C VAL A 891 -6.80 -25.06 22.93
N THR A 892 -5.56 -25.32 23.37
CA THR A 892 -4.79 -26.47 22.88
C THR A 892 -5.29 -27.72 23.59
N THR A 893 -5.66 -28.76 22.85
CA THR A 893 -6.10 -30.06 23.40
C THR A 893 -4.95 -31.06 23.47
N GLY A 894 -3.70 -30.60 23.27
CA GLY A 894 -2.52 -31.44 23.15
C GLY A 894 -2.40 -32.03 21.74
N GLN A 895 -2.23 -33.36 21.64
CA GLN A 895 -2.30 -34.10 20.37
C GLN A 895 -3.71 -34.66 20.10
N GLY A 896 -4.65 -34.51 21.04
CA GLY A 896 -5.97 -35.11 20.91
C GLY A 896 -6.90 -34.30 20.01
N THR A 897 -7.77 -34.98 19.28
CA THR A 897 -8.72 -34.39 18.34
C THR A 897 -10.08 -34.14 18.99
N ALA A 898 -10.61 -32.92 18.89
CA ALA A 898 -11.95 -32.59 19.38
C ALA A 898 -13.03 -33.13 18.43
N THR A 899 -13.51 -34.35 18.67
CA THR A 899 -14.45 -35.06 17.79
C THR A 899 -15.89 -34.58 17.95
N TRP A 900 -16.24 -33.98 19.09
CA TRP A 900 -17.54 -33.35 19.32
C TRP A 900 -17.44 -32.16 20.27
N LEU A 901 -18.33 -31.18 20.11
CA LEU A 901 -18.42 -29.98 20.95
C LEU A 901 -19.87 -29.77 21.38
N ALA A 902 -20.09 -29.40 22.63
CA ALA A 902 -21.42 -29.13 23.18
C ALA A 902 -21.38 -27.96 24.17
N GLU A 903 -22.36 -27.07 24.10
CA GLU A 903 -22.65 -26.07 25.14
C GLU A 903 -23.65 -26.68 26.13
N ASP A 904 -23.43 -26.46 27.43
CA ASP A 904 -24.45 -26.70 28.45
C ASP A 904 -25.58 -25.66 28.27
N ASP A 905 -26.78 -26.16 28.00
CA ASP A 905 -27.97 -25.33 27.76
C ASP A 905 -28.50 -24.63 29.02
N VAL A 906 -27.97 -24.93 30.21
CA VAL A 906 -28.27 -24.19 31.45
C VAL A 906 -27.14 -23.22 31.76
N THR A 907 -25.91 -23.72 31.96
CA THR A 907 -24.79 -22.91 32.44
C THR A 907 -24.09 -22.08 31.36
N GLY A 908 -24.20 -22.49 30.09
CA GLY A 908 -23.49 -21.87 28.97
C GLY A 908 -22.02 -22.27 28.86
N GLU A 909 -21.56 -23.21 29.68
CA GLU A 909 -20.18 -23.71 29.65
C GLU A 909 -19.94 -24.65 28.46
N LEU A 910 -18.72 -24.63 27.92
CA LEU A 910 -18.35 -25.42 26.74
C LEU A 910 -17.65 -26.72 27.14
N TYR A 911 -18.07 -27.81 26.51
CA TYR A 911 -17.51 -29.14 26.69
C TYR A 911 -17.11 -29.74 25.35
N ALA A 912 -16.12 -30.63 25.38
CA ALA A 912 -15.65 -31.34 24.19
C ALA A 912 -15.40 -32.82 24.47
N VAL A 913 -15.52 -33.63 23.42
CA VAL A 913 -15.03 -35.01 23.40
C VAL A 913 -13.69 -35.03 22.66
N ILE A 914 -12.64 -35.50 23.33
CA ILE A 914 -11.28 -35.63 22.79
C ILE A 914 -11.01 -37.11 22.47
N ASP A 915 -10.55 -37.37 21.24
CA ASP A 915 -10.22 -38.70 20.71
C ASP A 915 -11.35 -39.72 20.85
N ARG A 916 -12.61 -39.26 20.85
CA ARG A 916 -13.83 -40.04 21.13
C ARG A 916 -13.97 -40.63 22.53
N PHE A 917 -12.99 -40.48 23.43
CA PHE A 917 -13.06 -41.13 24.76
C PHE A 917 -13.00 -40.15 25.92
N GLY A 918 -12.26 -39.04 25.80
CA GLY A 918 -12.09 -38.08 26.89
C GLY A 918 -13.18 -37.00 26.88
N ILE A 919 -13.90 -36.82 27.98
CA ILE A 919 -14.83 -35.69 28.17
C ILE A 919 -14.08 -34.59 28.90
N VAL A 920 -13.98 -33.41 28.28
CA VAL A 920 -13.23 -32.27 28.81
C VAL A 920 -14.11 -31.02 28.91
N LYS A 921 -13.86 -30.19 29.92
CA LYS A 921 -14.34 -28.80 29.95
C LYS A 921 -13.36 -27.94 29.16
N VAL A 922 -13.88 -27.12 28.26
CA VAL A 922 -13.08 -26.17 27.48
C VAL A 922 -13.29 -24.79 28.09
N ASP A 923 -12.21 -24.20 28.62
CA ASP A 923 -12.24 -22.83 29.13
C ASP A 923 -11.52 -21.89 28.12
N PRO A 924 -12.27 -21.11 27.32
CA PRO A 924 -11.68 -20.22 26.36
C PRO A 924 -10.97 -19.01 27.01
N ALA A 925 -11.34 -18.64 28.24
CA ALA A 925 -10.73 -17.50 28.93
C ALA A 925 -9.34 -17.86 29.48
N GLU A 926 -9.22 -19.04 30.11
CA GLU A 926 -7.96 -19.55 30.66
C GLU A 926 -7.08 -20.25 29.60
N LYS A 927 -7.62 -20.53 28.40
CA LYS A 927 -6.96 -21.27 27.31
C LYS A 927 -6.52 -22.68 27.70
N GLU A 928 -7.25 -23.31 28.62
CA GLU A 928 -6.99 -24.66 29.09
C GLU A 928 -8.17 -25.60 28.85
N VAL A 929 -7.85 -26.88 28.65
CA VAL A 929 -8.83 -27.96 28.75
C VAL A 929 -8.66 -28.70 30.08
N LYS A 930 -9.75 -28.91 30.79
CA LYS A 930 -9.77 -29.71 32.02
C LYS A 930 -10.42 -31.05 31.74
N LEU A 931 -9.65 -32.14 31.84
CA LEU A 931 -10.19 -33.49 31.73
C LEU A 931 -11.13 -33.77 32.90
N LEU A 932 -12.38 -34.11 32.58
CA LEU A 932 -13.42 -34.42 33.55
C LEU A 932 -13.61 -35.93 33.68
N GLY A 933 -13.30 -36.71 32.65
CA GLY A 933 -13.38 -38.16 32.71
C GLY A 933 -13.09 -38.81 31.37
N THR A 934 -12.91 -40.12 31.39
CA THR A 934 -12.75 -40.95 30.20
C THR A 934 -13.88 -41.97 30.14
N SER A 935 -14.54 -42.04 28.99
CA SER A 935 -15.52 -43.08 28.68
C SER A 935 -14.80 -44.35 28.24
N ASN A 936 -15.32 -45.51 28.67
CA ASN A 936 -14.84 -46.82 28.19
C ASN A 936 -15.32 -47.12 26.77
N ASP A 937 -16.39 -46.44 26.33
CA ASP A 937 -16.98 -46.54 25.00
C ASP A 937 -16.73 -45.25 24.21
N ALA A 938 -16.56 -45.36 22.89
CA ALA A 938 -16.39 -44.21 22.02
C ALA A 938 -17.66 -43.36 22.00
N VAL A 939 -17.55 -42.07 22.33
CA VAL A 939 -18.63 -41.08 22.35
C VAL A 939 -18.60 -40.30 21.04
N ASP A 940 -19.63 -40.46 20.21
CA ASP A 940 -19.74 -39.80 18.91
C ASP A 940 -20.79 -38.67 18.87
N ASP A 941 -21.70 -38.60 19.86
CA ASP A 941 -22.62 -37.46 20.10
C ASP A 941 -22.67 -37.16 21.60
N LEU A 942 -22.77 -35.89 21.97
CA LEU A 942 -22.76 -35.41 23.35
C LEU A 942 -23.79 -34.28 23.52
N ILE A 943 -24.66 -34.42 24.52
CA ILE A 943 -25.52 -33.35 25.04
C ILE A 943 -25.14 -33.06 26.48
N VAL A 944 -25.09 -31.79 26.85
CA VAL A 944 -24.89 -31.37 28.25
C VAL A 944 -26.11 -30.59 28.69
N HIS A 945 -26.69 -31.00 29.83
CA HIS A 945 -27.84 -30.34 30.44
C HIS A 945 -27.66 -30.33 31.96
N ASP A 946 -27.68 -29.13 32.55
CA ASP A 946 -27.62 -28.93 34.01
C ASP A 946 -26.46 -29.67 34.69
N GLY A 947 -25.25 -29.56 34.11
CA GLY A 947 -24.06 -30.23 34.64
C GLY A 947 -24.02 -31.76 34.49
N VAL A 948 -24.93 -32.36 33.70
CA VAL A 948 -24.90 -33.78 33.32
C VAL A 948 -24.62 -33.91 31.83
N ALA A 949 -23.62 -34.72 31.49
CA ALA A 949 -23.27 -35.07 30.11
C ALA A 949 -23.87 -36.41 29.71
N TYR A 950 -24.65 -36.41 28.63
CA TYR A 950 -25.21 -37.60 28.00
C TYR A 950 -24.43 -37.88 26.72
N GLY A 951 -23.73 -39.00 26.67
CA GLY A 951 -22.96 -39.42 25.50
C GLY A 951 -23.55 -40.69 24.89
N GLU A 952 -23.53 -40.79 23.55
CA GLU A 952 -23.89 -42.02 22.85
C GLU A 952 -22.68 -42.65 22.16
N SER A 953 -22.64 -43.99 22.21
CA SER A 953 -21.73 -44.81 21.42
C SER A 953 -22.51 -45.56 20.35
N PRO A 954 -22.42 -45.14 19.08
CA PRO A 954 -23.07 -45.86 17.99
C PRO A 954 -22.42 -47.23 17.76
N VAL A 955 -21.16 -47.41 18.16
CA VAL A 955 -20.40 -48.65 17.95
C VAL A 955 -20.90 -49.75 18.89
N THR A 956 -20.97 -49.46 20.18
CA THR A 956 -21.36 -50.45 21.20
C THR A 956 -22.85 -50.40 21.52
N GLY A 957 -23.56 -49.38 21.03
CA GLY A 957 -24.99 -49.21 21.24
C GLY A 957 -25.32 -48.74 22.65
N VAL A 958 -24.43 -47.97 23.25
CA VAL A 958 -24.49 -47.56 24.66
C VAL A 958 -24.82 -46.08 24.76
N VAL A 959 -25.70 -45.72 25.69
CA VAL A 959 -25.91 -44.33 26.11
C VAL A 959 -25.47 -44.21 27.56
N THR A 960 -24.64 -43.23 27.86
CA THR A 960 -24.07 -43.03 29.21
C THR A 960 -24.37 -41.64 29.69
N ALA A 961 -24.81 -41.52 30.95
CA ALA A 961 -24.89 -40.23 31.65
C ALA A 961 -23.73 -40.10 32.63
N VAL A 962 -23.03 -38.97 32.60
CA VAL A 962 -21.89 -38.67 33.46
C VAL A 962 -22.15 -37.34 34.19
N SER A 963 -21.99 -37.35 35.51
CA SER A 963 -22.02 -36.09 36.27
C SER A 963 -20.70 -35.35 36.08
N LEU A 964 -20.79 -34.10 35.63
CA LEU A 964 -19.62 -33.27 35.37
C LEU A 964 -19.01 -32.68 36.65
N SER A 965 -19.76 -32.68 37.76
CA SER A 965 -19.26 -32.24 39.07
C SER A 965 -18.52 -33.34 39.83
N THR A 966 -18.99 -34.59 39.74
CA THR A 966 -18.37 -35.74 40.44
C THR A 966 -17.48 -36.59 39.56
N HIS A 967 -17.47 -36.34 38.24
CA HIS A 967 -16.64 -37.05 37.26
C HIS A 967 -16.93 -38.56 37.17
N ARG A 968 -18.14 -38.98 37.55
CA ARG A 968 -18.53 -40.39 37.59
C ARG A 968 -19.75 -40.65 36.70
N PRO A 969 -19.82 -41.83 36.06
CA PRO A 969 -21.03 -42.25 35.37
C PRO A 969 -22.17 -42.37 36.38
N LEU A 970 -23.30 -41.73 36.09
CA LEU A 970 -24.54 -41.86 36.85
C LEU A 970 -25.22 -43.18 36.50
N TRP A 971 -25.29 -43.49 35.20
CA TRP A 971 -25.85 -44.73 34.68
C TRP A 971 -25.36 -44.98 33.25
N THR A 972 -25.50 -46.23 32.81
CA THR A 972 -25.19 -46.67 31.45
C THR A 972 -26.32 -47.55 30.94
N ALA A 973 -26.92 -47.15 29.82
CA ALA A 973 -28.01 -47.87 29.16
C ALA A 973 -27.47 -48.59 27.93
N ARG A 974 -27.58 -49.92 27.90
CA ARG A 974 -27.25 -50.73 26.72
C ARG A 974 -28.50 -50.89 25.86
N LEU A 975 -28.45 -50.30 24.67
CA LEU A 975 -29.50 -50.38 23.67
C LEU A 975 -29.04 -51.32 22.54
N LEU A 976 -28.78 -50.79 21.35
CA LEU A 976 -28.40 -51.54 20.17
C LEU A 976 -27.31 -50.79 19.39
N PRO A 977 -26.36 -51.50 18.77
CA PRO A 977 -25.41 -50.88 17.87
C PRO A 977 -26.10 -50.13 16.73
N GLY A 978 -25.45 -49.08 16.26
CA GLY A 978 -25.95 -48.19 15.23
C GLY A 978 -26.77 -47.01 15.72
N LEU A 979 -26.72 -46.65 17.01
CA LEU A 979 -27.40 -45.44 17.52
C LEU A 979 -27.07 -44.20 16.66
N ARG A 980 -28.04 -43.30 16.50
CA ARG A 980 -27.81 -42.01 15.84
C ARG A 980 -28.59 -40.91 16.50
N GLY A 981 -27.85 -39.86 16.82
CA GLY A 981 -28.38 -38.60 17.28
C GLY A 981 -28.91 -38.72 18.70
N LEU A 982 -28.61 -37.72 19.50
CA LEU A 982 -29.17 -37.60 20.83
C LEU A 982 -30.07 -36.37 20.91
N ALA A 983 -31.13 -36.44 21.71
CA ALA A 983 -32.02 -35.31 21.98
C ALA A 983 -32.66 -35.44 23.36
N LEU A 984 -32.65 -34.37 24.16
CA LEU A 984 -33.22 -34.34 25.51
C LEU A 984 -34.41 -33.37 25.58
N ALA A 985 -35.55 -33.84 26.10
CA ALA A 985 -36.69 -32.99 26.42
C ALA A 985 -37.29 -33.38 27.78
N GLY A 986 -37.15 -32.51 28.78
CA GLY A 986 -37.55 -32.81 30.15
C GLY A 986 -36.77 -34.01 30.70
N ASP A 987 -37.47 -35.05 31.16
CA ASP A 987 -36.86 -36.29 31.66
C ASP A 987 -36.58 -37.33 30.56
N LEU A 988 -36.93 -37.03 29.31
CA LEU A 988 -36.91 -37.99 28.21
C LEU A 988 -35.71 -37.75 27.29
N LEU A 989 -34.78 -38.69 27.30
CA LEU A 989 -33.64 -38.75 26.38
C LEU A 989 -33.97 -39.68 25.21
N VAL A 990 -33.88 -39.19 23.99
CA VAL A 990 -34.24 -39.92 22.77
C VAL A 990 -33.02 -40.11 21.88
N THR A 991 -32.88 -41.33 21.36
CA THR A 991 -31.93 -41.69 20.30
C THR A 991 -32.64 -42.52 19.24
N THR A 992 -32.07 -42.58 18.04
CA THR A 992 -32.63 -43.36 16.94
C THR A 992 -31.84 -44.63 16.69
N VAL A 993 -32.53 -45.69 16.26
CA VAL A 993 -31.96 -46.98 15.88
C VAL A 993 -32.32 -47.25 14.42
N PRO A 994 -31.51 -46.78 13.45
CA PRO A 994 -31.77 -46.91 12.02
C PRO A 994 -32.04 -48.36 11.60
N GLY A 995 -31.24 -49.30 12.11
CA GLY A 995 -31.32 -50.72 11.74
C GLY A 995 -32.63 -51.42 12.15
N ARG A 996 -33.36 -50.86 13.11
CA ARG A 996 -34.69 -51.33 13.50
C ARG A 996 -35.84 -50.43 13.07
N ARG A 997 -35.52 -49.28 12.47
CA ARG A 997 -36.49 -48.23 12.15
C ARG A 997 -37.24 -47.75 13.40
N GLU A 998 -36.53 -47.67 14.51
CA GLU A 998 -37.09 -47.34 15.83
C GLU A 998 -36.49 -46.04 16.37
N VAL A 999 -37.28 -45.34 17.17
CA VAL A 999 -36.88 -44.23 18.03
C VAL A 999 -37.08 -44.72 19.47
N ILE A 1000 -36.02 -44.68 20.27
CA ILE A 1000 -36.02 -45.20 21.64
C ILE A 1000 -35.94 -44.02 22.61
N ALA A 1001 -36.77 -44.05 23.65
CA ALA A 1001 -36.73 -43.11 24.76
C ALA A 1001 -36.23 -43.78 26.04
N VAL A 1002 -35.31 -43.11 26.70
CA VAL A 1002 -34.65 -43.50 27.94
C VAL A 1002 -34.89 -42.40 28.98
N SER A 1003 -35.13 -42.74 30.25
CA SER A 1003 -35.20 -41.73 31.31
C SER A 1003 -33.82 -41.15 31.56
N ALA A 1004 -33.73 -39.83 31.57
CA ALA A 1004 -32.51 -39.10 31.87
C ALA A 1004 -32.02 -39.34 33.31
N ARG A 1005 -32.93 -39.71 34.24
CA ARG A 1005 -32.60 -39.94 35.66
C ARG A 1005 -31.87 -41.24 35.92
N ASP A 1006 -32.33 -42.35 35.33
CA ASP A 1006 -31.88 -43.70 35.71
C ASP A 1006 -31.45 -44.58 34.53
N GLY A 1007 -31.53 -44.08 33.30
CA GLY A 1007 -31.10 -44.82 32.11
C GLY A 1007 -32.04 -45.96 31.71
N ARG A 1008 -33.22 -46.09 32.33
CA ARG A 1008 -34.19 -47.12 31.94
C ARG A 1008 -34.88 -46.73 30.65
N GLN A 1009 -35.02 -47.68 29.73
CA GLN A 1009 -35.85 -47.49 28.55
C GLN A 1009 -37.32 -47.36 28.97
N VAL A 1010 -37.91 -46.20 28.71
CA VAL A 1010 -39.29 -45.85 29.09
C VAL A 1010 -40.26 -45.88 27.89
N GLY A 1011 -39.74 -45.85 26.66
CA GLY A 1011 -40.56 -45.89 25.47
C GLY A 1011 -39.80 -46.34 24.23
N LYS A 1012 -40.56 -46.81 23.22
CA LYS A 1012 -40.05 -47.02 21.86
C LYS A 1012 -41.15 -46.80 20.84
N ARG A 1013 -40.77 -46.34 19.65
CA ARG A 1013 -41.68 -46.12 18.53
C ARG A 1013 -41.03 -46.55 17.22
N THR A 1014 -41.70 -47.44 16.48
CA THR A 1014 -41.32 -47.73 15.10
C THR A 1014 -41.83 -46.63 14.17
N VAL A 1015 -40.98 -46.17 13.26
CA VAL A 1015 -41.30 -45.13 12.26
C VAL A 1015 -41.31 -45.71 10.85
N ALA A 1016 -42.08 -45.09 9.96
CA ALA A 1016 -42.27 -45.55 8.58
C ALA A 1016 -41.15 -45.07 7.63
N GLY A 1017 -39.91 -45.43 7.96
CA GLY A 1017 -38.68 -45.07 7.26
C GLY A 1017 -37.46 -45.38 8.12
N ILE A 1018 -36.27 -45.05 7.64
CA ILE A 1018 -35.02 -45.20 8.40
C ILE A 1018 -34.73 -43.87 9.13
N PRO A 1019 -34.89 -43.81 10.46
CA PRO A 1019 -34.53 -42.61 11.22
C PRO A 1019 -33.00 -42.44 11.24
N TRP A 1020 -32.54 -41.20 11.23
CA TRP A 1020 -31.10 -40.89 11.27
C TRP A 1020 -30.76 -39.89 12.38
N GLY A 1021 -30.91 -38.59 12.18
CA GLY A 1021 -30.77 -37.62 13.26
C GLY A 1021 -32.00 -37.54 14.18
N VAL A 1022 -31.88 -36.82 15.27
CA VAL A 1022 -33.01 -36.35 16.08
C VAL A 1022 -32.68 -34.98 16.66
N THR A 1023 -33.69 -34.12 16.82
CA THR A 1023 -33.57 -32.86 17.56
C THR A 1023 -34.87 -32.53 18.27
N VAL A 1024 -34.85 -31.55 19.18
CA VAL A 1024 -36.04 -31.06 19.88
C VAL A 1024 -36.42 -29.68 19.34
N SER A 1025 -37.71 -29.49 19.03
CA SER A 1025 -38.25 -28.17 18.71
C SER A 1025 -39.61 -28.02 19.37
N GLY A 1026 -39.69 -27.12 20.37
CA GLY A 1026 -40.89 -26.96 21.19
C GLY A 1026 -41.22 -28.22 21.99
N ASP A 1027 -42.44 -28.73 21.86
CA ASP A 1027 -42.95 -29.93 22.53
C ASP A 1027 -42.82 -31.20 21.67
N ARG A 1028 -41.94 -31.20 20.67
CA ARG A 1028 -41.79 -32.29 19.69
C ARG A 1028 -40.34 -32.69 19.49
N PHE A 1029 -40.11 -34.00 19.45
CA PHE A 1029 -38.93 -34.58 18.81
C PHE A 1029 -39.13 -34.60 17.29
N VAL A 1030 -38.09 -34.22 16.56
CA VAL A 1030 -38.11 -34.12 15.10
C VAL A 1030 -37.05 -35.07 14.55
N VAL A 1031 -37.47 -36.01 13.72
CA VAL A 1031 -36.62 -37.10 13.22
C VAL A 1031 -36.69 -37.15 11.68
N PRO A 1032 -35.57 -36.91 10.96
CA PRO A 1032 -35.49 -37.13 9.52
C PRO A 1032 -35.51 -38.63 9.19
N LEU A 1033 -36.22 -38.96 8.11
CA LEU A 1033 -36.30 -40.30 7.52
C LEU A 1033 -35.50 -40.31 6.21
N VAL A 1034 -34.28 -40.86 6.27
CA VAL A 1034 -33.27 -40.71 5.20
C VAL A 1034 -33.70 -41.34 3.87
N ASP A 1035 -34.42 -42.45 3.91
CA ASP A 1035 -34.91 -43.19 2.75
C ASP A 1035 -36.21 -42.62 2.13
N ARG A 1036 -36.92 -41.74 2.85
CA ARG A 1036 -38.24 -41.23 2.43
C ARG A 1036 -38.27 -39.77 2.03
N GLY A 1037 -37.23 -38.99 2.33
CA GLY A 1037 -37.25 -37.53 2.11
C GLY A 1037 -38.33 -36.84 2.96
N LYS A 1038 -38.53 -37.34 4.19
CA LYS A 1038 -39.56 -36.86 5.12
C LYS A 1038 -38.98 -36.61 6.49
N ILE A 1039 -39.68 -35.81 7.28
CA ILE A 1039 -39.38 -35.55 8.69
C ILE A 1039 -40.62 -35.90 9.48
N VAL A 1040 -40.47 -36.74 10.49
CA VAL A 1040 -41.55 -37.11 11.41
C VAL A 1040 -41.39 -36.33 12.71
N SER A 1041 -42.50 -35.79 13.22
CA SER A 1041 -42.56 -35.16 14.53
C SER A 1041 -43.23 -36.11 15.51
N LEU A 1042 -42.60 -36.34 16.66
CA LEU A 1042 -43.08 -37.18 17.75
C LEU A 1042 -43.28 -36.33 19.02
N SER A 1043 -44.33 -36.61 19.79
CA SER A 1043 -44.59 -35.98 21.08
C SER A 1043 -43.45 -36.23 22.06
N THR A 1044 -43.03 -35.19 22.82
CA THR A 1044 -42.00 -35.33 23.85
C THR A 1044 -42.47 -36.06 25.11
N ARG A 1045 -43.78 -36.37 25.22
CA ARG A 1045 -44.33 -37.07 26.39
C ARG A 1045 -44.32 -38.59 26.23
N ASP A 1046 -44.63 -39.08 25.04
CA ASP A 1046 -44.97 -40.50 24.81
C ASP A 1046 -44.55 -41.05 23.43
N LEU A 1047 -43.77 -40.27 22.67
CA LEU A 1047 -43.35 -40.61 21.30
C LEU A 1047 -44.52 -40.91 20.35
N THR A 1048 -45.71 -40.35 20.59
CA THR A 1048 -46.81 -40.46 19.63
C THR A 1048 -46.54 -39.59 18.39
N PRO A 1049 -46.79 -40.08 17.17
CA PRO A 1049 -46.60 -39.26 15.97
C PRO A 1049 -47.55 -38.07 15.95
N ALA A 1050 -46.99 -36.86 15.92
CA ALA A 1050 -47.73 -35.61 15.81
C ALA A 1050 -47.95 -35.18 14.35
N GLY A 1051 -47.09 -35.62 13.43
CA GLY A 1051 -47.20 -35.29 12.00
C GLY A 1051 -45.99 -35.73 11.19
N THR A 1052 -46.09 -35.62 9.86
CA THR A 1052 -44.98 -35.88 8.94
C THR A 1052 -44.98 -34.84 7.84
N VAL A 1053 -43.81 -34.26 7.56
CA VAL A 1053 -43.62 -33.21 6.57
C VAL A 1053 -42.63 -33.70 5.50
N ALA A 1054 -42.90 -33.37 4.24
CA ALA A 1054 -42.00 -33.66 3.13
C ALA A 1054 -40.83 -32.67 3.11
N THR A 1055 -39.64 -33.15 2.75
CA THR A 1055 -38.43 -32.33 2.64
C THR A 1055 -37.62 -32.76 1.41
N VAL A 1056 -36.33 -32.43 1.38
CA VAL A 1056 -35.36 -32.90 0.39
C VAL A 1056 -35.06 -34.40 0.56
N THR A 1057 -34.68 -35.09 -0.52
CA THR A 1057 -34.25 -36.50 -0.50
C THR A 1057 -32.95 -36.68 0.29
N GLY A 1058 -32.82 -37.80 1.01
CA GLY A 1058 -31.62 -38.08 1.83
C GLY A 1058 -31.40 -37.14 3.03
N PRO A 1059 -32.44 -36.73 3.79
CA PRO A 1059 -32.23 -35.90 4.97
C PRO A 1059 -31.54 -36.74 6.05
N GLN A 1060 -30.41 -36.28 6.56
CA GLN A 1060 -29.63 -37.03 7.55
C GLN A 1060 -29.64 -36.34 8.91
N GLN A 1061 -29.26 -35.07 8.96
CA GLN A 1061 -29.19 -34.32 10.22
C GLN A 1061 -30.26 -33.22 10.22
N VAL A 1062 -30.84 -32.98 11.40
CA VAL A 1062 -31.76 -31.88 11.64
C VAL A 1062 -31.30 -31.14 12.89
N VAL A 1063 -31.28 -29.82 12.85
CA VAL A 1063 -30.96 -28.97 14.00
C VAL A 1063 -32.03 -27.91 14.17
N ALA A 1064 -32.38 -27.60 15.42
CA ALA A 1064 -33.41 -26.62 15.75
C ALA A 1064 -32.80 -25.28 16.17
N GLN A 1065 -33.31 -24.21 15.57
CA GLN A 1065 -33.07 -22.81 15.97
C GLN A 1065 -34.42 -22.24 16.45
N GLY A 1066 -34.75 -22.54 17.71
CA GLY A 1066 -36.08 -22.27 18.25
C GLY A 1066 -37.18 -22.97 17.43
N PRO A 1067 -38.13 -22.24 16.82
CA PRO A 1067 -39.19 -22.83 15.98
C PRO A 1067 -38.74 -23.14 14.54
N VAL A 1068 -37.50 -22.79 14.15
CA VAL A 1068 -36.98 -23.03 12.80
C VAL A 1068 -36.17 -24.33 12.81
N LEU A 1069 -36.41 -25.18 11.82
CA LEU A 1069 -35.70 -26.43 11.62
C LEU A 1069 -34.79 -26.31 10.40
N TRP A 1070 -33.54 -26.70 10.56
CA TRP A 1070 -32.57 -26.75 9.47
C TRP A 1070 -32.22 -28.21 9.19
N VAL A 1071 -32.46 -28.63 7.96
CA VAL A 1071 -32.38 -30.04 7.55
C VAL A 1071 -31.25 -30.19 6.55
N LEU A 1072 -30.20 -30.89 6.95
CA LEU A 1072 -29.03 -31.17 6.13
C LEU A 1072 -29.27 -32.40 5.26
N ALA A 1073 -29.09 -32.24 3.94
CA ALA A 1073 -29.11 -33.32 2.97
C ALA A 1073 -27.80 -33.32 2.17
N PRO A 1074 -26.78 -34.07 2.65
CA PRO A 1074 -25.46 -34.06 2.03
C PRO A 1074 -25.46 -34.63 0.61
N THR A 1075 -26.33 -35.61 0.31
CA THR A 1075 -26.50 -36.19 -1.03
C THR A 1075 -27.12 -35.24 -2.06
N GLN A 1076 -27.58 -34.06 -1.64
CA GLN A 1076 -28.18 -33.03 -2.49
C GLN A 1076 -27.45 -31.69 -2.36
N ASP A 1077 -26.31 -31.66 -1.67
CA ASP A 1077 -25.47 -30.50 -1.39
C ASP A 1077 -26.27 -29.29 -0.89
N ARG A 1078 -27.23 -29.50 0.01
CA ARG A 1078 -28.06 -28.41 0.51
C ARG A 1078 -28.53 -28.59 1.96
N VAL A 1079 -28.83 -27.45 2.57
CA VAL A 1079 -29.59 -27.34 3.82
C VAL A 1079 -30.93 -26.68 3.53
N VAL A 1080 -32.02 -27.30 3.97
CA VAL A 1080 -33.38 -26.79 3.77
C VAL A 1080 -33.92 -26.27 5.09
N ARG A 1081 -34.47 -25.05 5.07
CA ARG A 1081 -35.14 -24.41 6.20
C ARG A 1081 -36.61 -24.79 6.21
N HIS A 1082 -37.08 -25.26 7.35
CA HIS A 1082 -38.49 -25.53 7.65
C HIS A 1082 -38.92 -24.69 8.83
N GLN A 1083 -40.18 -24.24 8.84
CA GLN A 1083 -40.76 -23.62 10.01
C GLN A 1083 -41.63 -24.66 10.72
N SER A 1084 -41.45 -24.80 12.04
CA SER A 1084 -42.17 -25.80 12.83
C SER A 1084 -43.68 -25.65 12.63
N GLY A 1085 -44.35 -26.75 12.29
CA GLY A 1085 -45.78 -26.79 12.00
C GLY A 1085 -46.20 -26.42 10.57
N THR A 1086 -45.28 -25.97 9.70
CA THR A 1086 -45.58 -25.69 8.28
C THR A 1086 -45.23 -26.88 7.39
N VAL A 1087 -45.97 -27.04 6.28
CA VAL A 1087 -45.80 -28.17 5.34
C VAL A 1087 -44.78 -27.86 4.23
N ALA A 1088 -44.57 -26.58 3.91
CA ALA A 1088 -43.71 -26.17 2.80
C ALA A 1088 -42.31 -25.76 3.30
N PRO A 1089 -41.22 -26.19 2.64
CA PRO A 1089 -39.88 -25.68 2.91
C PRO A 1089 -39.83 -24.18 2.57
N GLY A 1090 -39.19 -23.39 3.44
CA GLY A 1090 -39.02 -21.96 3.25
C GLY A 1090 -37.86 -21.63 2.31
N GLY A 1091 -36.65 -21.53 2.87
CA GLY A 1091 -35.41 -21.21 2.15
C GLY A 1091 -34.45 -22.39 2.08
N GLN A 1092 -33.43 -22.30 1.22
CA GLN A 1092 -32.36 -23.30 1.13
C GLN A 1092 -30.98 -22.64 1.04
N LEU A 1093 -29.97 -23.32 1.58
CA LEU A 1093 -28.56 -22.98 1.44
C LEU A 1093 -27.87 -24.07 0.63
N LEU A 1094 -27.06 -23.67 -0.34
CA LEU A 1094 -26.28 -24.57 -1.18
C LEU A 1094 -24.88 -24.77 -0.58
N LEU A 1095 -24.42 -26.03 -0.55
CA LEU A 1095 -23.20 -26.44 0.12
C LEU A 1095 -22.09 -26.72 -0.90
N SER A 1096 -20.99 -25.98 -0.78
CA SER A 1096 -19.78 -26.25 -1.54
C SER A 1096 -18.89 -27.31 -0.88
N ASP A 1097 -19.00 -27.49 0.44
CA ASP A 1097 -18.17 -28.38 1.25
C ASP A 1097 -18.77 -29.79 1.33
N PRO A 1098 -18.00 -30.88 1.09
CA PRO A 1098 -18.49 -32.27 1.12
C PRO A 1098 -18.91 -32.77 2.50
N GLY A 1099 -18.27 -32.29 3.55
CA GLY A 1099 -18.50 -32.74 4.93
C GLY A 1099 -19.14 -31.67 5.80
N ALA A 1100 -19.95 -30.79 5.20
CA ALA A 1100 -20.45 -29.59 5.87
C ALA A 1100 -21.09 -29.90 7.23
N LEU A 1101 -20.43 -29.48 8.30
CA LEU A 1101 -20.97 -29.55 9.65
C LEU A 1101 -22.07 -28.51 9.82
N VAL A 1102 -23.08 -28.86 10.63
CA VAL A 1102 -24.14 -27.95 11.06
C VAL A 1102 -24.25 -27.95 12.58
N ALA A 1103 -24.53 -26.78 13.14
CA ALA A 1103 -24.80 -26.60 14.56
C ALA A 1103 -25.89 -25.54 14.74
N ALA A 1104 -26.68 -25.63 15.78
CA ALA A 1104 -27.68 -24.61 16.10
C ALA A 1104 -27.81 -24.39 17.61
N SER A 1105 -28.16 -23.17 17.97
CA SER A 1105 -28.66 -22.77 19.27
C SER A 1105 -30.01 -22.08 19.09
N ASN A 1106 -30.68 -21.71 20.19
CA ASN A 1106 -31.98 -21.02 20.12
C ASN A 1106 -31.95 -19.74 19.27
N GLY A 1107 -30.79 -19.06 19.19
CA GLY A 1107 -30.63 -17.78 18.46
C GLY A 1107 -29.90 -17.89 17.12
N TRP A 1108 -29.07 -18.91 16.92
CA TRP A 1108 -28.12 -18.97 15.80
C TRP A 1108 -28.10 -20.34 15.13
N PHE A 1109 -27.92 -20.34 13.82
CA PHE A 1109 -27.63 -21.52 13.01
C PHE A 1109 -26.28 -21.33 12.34
N ALA A 1110 -25.42 -22.34 12.40
CA ALA A 1110 -24.10 -22.36 11.77
C ALA A 1110 -24.04 -23.49 10.75
N VAL A 1111 -23.47 -23.20 9.59
CA VAL A 1111 -23.19 -24.20 8.55
C VAL A 1111 -21.83 -23.98 7.94
N GLN A 1112 -21.02 -25.02 7.91
CA GLN A 1112 -19.71 -25.01 7.27
C GLN A 1112 -19.86 -24.93 5.74
N GLY A 1113 -19.05 -24.07 5.13
CA GLY A 1113 -18.84 -24.01 3.69
C GLY A 1113 -17.34 -23.95 3.38
N HIS A 1114 -17.01 -23.77 2.10
CA HIS A 1114 -15.62 -23.76 1.68
C HIS A 1114 -14.83 -22.59 2.31
N GLU A 1115 -13.91 -22.93 3.21
CA GLU A 1115 -13.01 -22.01 3.95
C GLU A 1115 -13.76 -20.92 4.72
N ARG A 1116 -15.01 -21.17 5.09
CA ARG A 1116 -15.86 -20.26 5.89
C ARG A 1116 -17.00 -20.99 6.56
N VAL A 1117 -17.50 -20.47 7.67
CA VAL A 1117 -18.77 -20.85 8.28
C VAL A 1117 -19.77 -19.74 8.06
N THR A 1118 -20.99 -20.08 7.67
CA THR A 1118 -22.10 -19.13 7.56
C THR A 1118 -22.96 -19.24 8.81
N LEU A 1119 -23.07 -18.12 9.54
CA LEU A 1119 -23.95 -17.95 10.68
C LEU A 1119 -25.23 -17.25 10.23
N VAL A 1120 -26.38 -17.75 10.67
CA VAL A 1120 -27.70 -17.20 10.40
C VAL A 1120 -28.40 -16.96 11.74
N SER A 1121 -28.69 -15.69 12.05
CA SER A 1121 -29.44 -15.35 13.26
C SER A 1121 -30.93 -15.69 13.11
N ALA A 1122 -31.67 -15.73 14.23
CA ALA A 1122 -33.11 -15.91 14.22
C ALA A 1122 -33.86 -14.79 13.47
N THR A 1123 -33.26 -13.60 13.37
CA THR A 1123 -33.78 -12.45 12.60
C THR A 1123 -33.43 -12.49 11.11
N GLY A 1124 -32.64 -13.49 10.67
CA GLY A 1124 -32.21 -13.65 9.28
C GLY A 1124 -30.92 -12.91 8.92
N LEU A 1125 -30.20 -12.33 9.90
CA LEU A 1125 -28.88 -11.75 9.68
C LEU A 1125 -27.91 -12.87 9.28
N LEU A 1126 -27.23 -12.69 8.15
CA LEU A 1126 -26.23 -13.62 7.63
C LEU A 1126 -24.83 -13.06 7.85
N VAL A 1127 -24.02 -13.77 8.64
CA VAL A 1127 -22.61 -13.46 8.89
C VAL A 1127 -21.75 -14.58 8.31
N ARG A 1128 -20.67 -14.24 7.60
CA ARG A 1128 -19.72 -15.24 7.07
C ARG A 1128 -18.40 -15.10 7.80
N VAL A 1129 -18.06 -16.12 8.57
CA VAL A 1129 -16.84 -16.20 9.35
C VAL A 1129 -15.82 -17.04 8.58
N PRO A 1130 -14.63 -16.52 8.27
CA PRO A 1130 -13.59 -17.28 7.58
C PRO A 1130 -13.09 -18.44 8.45
N LEU A 1131 -12.79 -19.57 7.82
CA LEU A 1131 -12.31 -20.77 8.49
C LEU A 1131 -10.79 -20.90 8.29
N PRO A 1132 -9.96 -20.70 9.34
CA PRO A 1132 -8.51 -20.70 9.20
C PRO A 1132 -7.88 -22.09 9.16
N TYR A 1133 -8.68 -23.13 9.34
CA TYR A 1133 -8.22 -24.52 9.39
C TYR A 1133 -8.85 -25.33 8.26
N THR A 1134 -8.09 -26.29 7.74
CA THR A 1134 -8.60 -27.36 6.88
C THR A 1134 -8.80 -28.60 7.75
N GLY A 1135 -9.95 -29.28 7.65
CA GLY A 1135 -10.23 -30.48 8.46
C GLY A 1135 -10.85 -30.19 9.83
N VAL A 1136 -11.92 -29.39 9.85
CA VAL A 1136 -12.74 -29.22 11.07
C VAL A 1136 -13.42 -30.54 11.39
N THR A 1137 -13.31 -30.98 12.65
CA THR A 1137 -13.84 -32.26 13.12
C THR A 1137 -15.16 -32.12 13.86
N SER A 1138 -15.40 -30.96 14.48
CA SER A 1138 -16.65 -30.65 15.18
C SER A 1138 -16.95 -29.16 15.18
N MET A 1139 -18.20 -28.79 15.38
CA MET A 1139 -18.65 -27.39 15.39
C MET A 1139 -19.76 -27.19 16.41
N CYS A 1140 -19.69 -26.11 17.18
CA CYS A 1140 -20.72 -25.69 18.12
C CYS A 1140 -20.95 -24.18 17.99
N VAL A 1141 -22.21 -23.74 17.96
CA VAL A 1141 -22.57 -22.33 18.01
C VAL A 1141 -23.32 -22.07 19.30
N THR A 1142 -22.86 -21.11 20.10
CA THR A 1142 -23.46 -20.86 21.40
C THR A 1142 -24.73 -20.03 21.32
N ARG A 1143 -25.49 -19.96 22.40
CA ARG A 1143 -26.63 -19.04 22.53
C ARG A 1143 -26.23 -17.57 22.40
N ALA A 1144 -25.02 -17.22 22.83
CA ALA A 1144 -24.45 -15.88 22.68
C ALA A 1144 -24.01 -15.58 21.23
N GLY A 1145 -23.98 -16.58 20.34
CA GLY A 1145 -23.54 -16.44 18.95
C GLY A 1145 -22.05 -16.63 18.73
N HIS A 1146 -21.31 -17.14 19.72
CA HIS A 1146 -19.92 -17.53 19.53
C HIS A 1146 -19.83 -18.85 18.79
N LEU A 1147 -18.96 -18.92 17.78
CA LEU A 1147 -18.72 -20.14 17.01
C LEU A 1147 -17.47 -20.82 17.54
N PHE A 1148 -17.55 -22.09 17.90
CA PHE A 1148 -16.42 -22.92 18.26
C PHE A 1148 -16.24 -24.03 17.23
N VAL A 1149 -15.00 -24.26 16.81
CA VAL A 1149 -14.64 -25.33 15.89
C VAL A 1149 -13.55 -26.20 16.51
N GLY A 1150 -13.77 -27.51 16.46
CA GLY A 1150 -12.77 -28.50 16.83
C GLY A 1150 -11.87 -28.81 15.64
N VAL A 1151 -10.57 -28.86 15.89
CA VAL A 1151 -9.55 -29.28 14.92
C VAL A 1151 -8.59 -30.23 15.62
N GLU A 1152 -7.73 -30.89 14.85
CA GLU A 1152 -6.68 -31.73 15.41
C GLU A 1152 -5.78 -30.91 16.35
N GLY A 1153 -5.67 -31.35 17.61
CA GLY A 1153 -4.84 -30.71 18.64
C GLY A 1153 -5.36 -29.37 19.21
N SER A 1154 -6.53 -28.87 18.80
CA SER A 1154 -7.11 -27.66 19.44
C SER A 1154 -8.61 -27.44 19.23
N VAL A 1155 -9.19 -26.56 20.05
CA VAL A 1155 -10.52 -25.97 19.87
C VAL A 1155 -10.36 -24.47 19.67
N ALA A 1156 -10.90 -23.92 18.59
CA ALA A 1156 -10.79 -22.52 18.25
C ALA A 1156 -12.14 -21.80 18.32
N GLN A 1157 -12.17 -20.65 18.97
CA GLN A 1157 -13.32 -19.75 18.99
C GLN A 1157 -13.24 -18.77 17.81
N LEU A 1158 -14.15 -18.91 16.85
CA LEU A 1158 -14.34 -18.04 15.70
C LEU A 1158 -15.43 -16.98 16.01
N HIS A 1159 -15.22 -15.75 15.54
CA HIS A 1159 -15.92 -14.56 16.00
C HIS A 1159 -17.25 -14.27 15.28
#